data_AF-A0A4D9CWJ7-F1
#
_entry.id   AF-A0A4D9CWJ7-F1
#
_cell.length_a   1.000
_cell.length_b   1.000
_cell.length_c   1.000
_cell.angle_alpha   90.00
_cell.angle_beta   90.00
_cell.angle_gamma   90.00
#
_symmetry.space_group_name_H-M   'P 1'
#
loop_
_entity.id
_entity.type
_entity.pdbx_description
1 polymer ?
#
loop_
_entity_poly.entity_id
_entity_poly.type
_entity_poly.pdbx_seq_one_letter_code
_entity_poly.pdbx_strand_id
1 'polypeptide(L)'
;MLAHQNCIISDGGMGTLLEAYIGAPLDSKLWSAGCLRTHPSAIKAVHRQYFEAGSDIATAATYQASLEGFMSSAGARVTRAQAEDLIRKGVALAIEARDEFWAAYSREEAGKRKTEEAGGGTRQRPLVAASVGCYGAAQADGSEYRGAYGLTVEELMDWHRPRLAILGDTDADLLAFETIPCQAEVVAILQLLREGREQEGSAPTSRRTPCWITLACQDATHLNSGESLVSCVRLVKALDTGSWPQVVGLGVNCCAPQHVEGALTVLRQGLLTISAAKEVRSAANGSERILIAYPNSGEGGSLLLAVSVLFLSNGLQAALAFSPILRSSVGHDKIQSFVVQESRWSTLSPLFAGSIDGSKIVNPDHDILLRVARGEQTHRTPVWLMRQAGRYMAAFREYSEKYPFRQRSETPSMAIELSMQPLEAFGVDGVIMFSDILTPLPALGIEFDVISGKGPVIPNRIATAMDVDNVRRLDDPARSLPFVGETLRTLKKEVAGRATLLGFVGAPFTLAAYTIEGGSSKNCLKTKRMMMYDPTLLHVYLDKLATAIGDYACYQIENGAEVIQVFESWAHQLSPSQFLKYSKPYADKVTAIVKERHPEVPIIFFGHGASSFLELQGDMAADMICLDWQVDMATARRTLGAKPVSGNVDPTVLLGPPEGIVAAVDECVRKAGGGGHILNLGHGVIKTTPEDAVRLFVDTAKSIELKAASRESGSEGPPPSSVVRPALVGAGA
;
A
#
# COMPACT_ATOMS: atom_id res chain seq x y z
N MET A 1 24.46 25.48 -7.16
CA MET A 1 23.08 24.97 -7.00
C MET A 1 22.97 24.13 -5.72
N LEU A 2 23.68 23.00 -5.64
CA LEU A 2 23.69 22.06 -4.51
C LEU A 2 24.03 22.65 -3.12
N ALA A 3 24.78 23.75 -3.04
CA ALA A 3 25.12 24.40 -1.76
C ALA A 3 24.12 25.50 -1.32
N HIS A 4 23.16 25.88 -2.16
CA HIS A 4 22.36 27.11 -1.99
C HIS A 4 20.84 26.88 -1.97
N GLN A 5 20.36 25.65 -2.16
CA GLN A 5 18.93 25.32 -2.21
C GLN A 5 18.59 24.21 -1.22
N ASN A 6 17.59 24.42 -0.35
CA ASN A 6 17.19 23.43 0.66
C ASN A 6 16.59 22.14 0.07
N CYS A 7 16.12 22.19 -1.17
CA CYS A 7 15.48 21.10 -1.90
C CYS A 7 15.79 21.26 -3.39
N ILE A 8 16.08 20.16 -4.07
CA ILE A 8 16.37 20.11 -5.51
C ILE A 8 15.45 19.06 -6.13
N ILE A 9 14.84 19.38 -7.26
CA ILE A 9 13.96 18.45 -7.97
C ILE A 9 14.74 17.78 -9.09
N SER A 10 14.68 16.46 -9.18
CA SER A 10 15.22 15.70 -10.30
C SER A 10 14.09 15.05 -11.10
N ASP A 11 14.41 14.61 -12.31
CA ASP A 11 13.47 13.98 -13.22
C ASP A 11 13.07 12.54 -12.81
N GLY A 12 12.08 11.99 -13.51
CA GLY A 12 11.50 10.71 -13.16
C GLY A 12 10.55 10.12 -14.19
N GLY A 13 10.48 8.79 -14.30
CA GLY A 13 9.51 8.10 -15.17
C GLY A 13 9.85 8.09 -16.67
N MET A 14 11.15 8.11 -17.03
CA MET A 14 11.58 8.20 -18.44
C MET A 14 11.04 7.06 -19.32
N GLY A 15 11.01 5.83 -18.82
CA GLY A 15 10.47 4.70 -19.58
C GLY A 15 9.02 4.93 -19.99
N THR A 16 8.16 5.28 -19.03
CA THR A 16 6.73 5.55 -19.24
C THR A 16 6.49 6.68 -20.23
N LEU A 17 7.26 7.77 -20.14
CA LEU A 17 7.12 8.88 -21.09
C LEU A 17 7.61 8.48 -22.49
N LEU A 18 8.69 7.72 -22.61
CA LEU A 18 9.17 7.22 -23.90
C LEU A 18 8.19 6.26 -24.56
N GLU A 19 7.56 5.36 -23.80
CA GLU A 19 6.50 4.47 -24.30
C GLU A 19 5.33 5.27 -24.88
N ALA A 20 4.92 6.35 -24.19
CA ALA A 20 3.88 7.25 -24.68
C ALA A 20 4.29 7.97 -25.98
N TYR A 21 5.56 8.39 -26.09
CA TYR A 21 6.08 9.06 -27.29
C TYR A 21 6.23 8.12 -28.51
N ILE A 22 6.59 6.87 -28.26
CA ILE A 22 6.93 5.90 -29.32
C ILE A 22 5.72 5.04 -29.70
N GLY A 23 4.74 4.90 -28.80
CA GLY A 23 3.54 4.08 -29.02
C GLY A 23 3.80 2.58 -28.92
N ALA A 24 4.88 2.16 -28.27
CA ALA A 24 5.25 0.76 -28.07
C ALA A 24 5.98 0.58 -26.71
N PRO A 25 5.83 -0.58 -26.05
CA PRO A 25 6.48 -0.85 -24.77
C PRO A 25 8.01 -0.96 -24.91
N LEU A 26 8.73 -0.64 -23.83
CA LEU A 26 10.18 -0.82 -23.74
C LEU A 26 10.50 -2.19 -23.13
N ASP A 27 10.55 -3.22 -23.96
CA ASP A 27 10.75 -4.62 -23.55
C ASP A 27 12.19 -5.14 -23.76
N SER A 28 13.11 -4.27 -24.19
CA SER A 28 14.49 -4.67 -24.49
C SER A 28 15.41 -4.60 -23.25
N LYS A 29 16.50 -5.38 -23.26
CA LYS A 29 17.58 -5.32 -22.24
C LYS A 29 18.21 -3.92 -22.07
N LEU A 30 18.10 -3.06 -23.08
CA LEU A 30 18.61 -1.69 -23.05
C LEU A 30 17.56 -0.68 -22.54
N TRP A 31 16.30 -1.08 -22.40
CA TRP A 31 15.19 -0.23 -21.98
C TRP A 31 15.19 1.13 -22.70
N SER A 32 15.15 2.25 -21.98
CA SER A 32 15.21 3.61 -22.53
C SER A 32 16.49 3.89 -23.33
N ALA A 33 17.62 3.25 -23.03
CA ALA A 33 18.85 3.40 -23.81
C ALA A 33 18.72 2.81 -25.23
N GLY A 34 17.81 1.86 -25.46
CA GLY A 34 17.49 1.35 -26.79
C GLY A 34 16.97 2.43 -27.72
N CYS A 35 16.27 3.43 -27.17
CA CYS A 35 15.72 4.57 -27.91
C CYS A 35 16.80 5.53 -28.42
N LEU A 36 18.05 5.47 -27.92
CA LEU A 36 19.16 6.29 -28.44
C LEU A 36 19.46 6.00 -29.91
N ARG A 37 19.22 4.75 -30.30
CA ARG A 37 19.36 4.26 -31.68
C ARG A 37 18.12 4.52 -32.51
N THR A 38 16.94 4.24 -31.95
CA THR A 38 15.69 4.18 -32.72
C THR A 38 14.87 5.47 -32.68
N HIS A 39 14.88 6.19 -31.55
CA HIS A 39 14.02 7.36 -31.29
C HIS A 39 14.76 8.48 -30.53
N PRO A 40 15.92 8.97 -31.00
CA PRO A 40 16.71 9.98 -30.29
C PRO A 40 15.96 11.31 -30.09
N SER A 41 15.08 11.68 -31.02
CA SER A 41 14.23 12.87 -30.90
C SER A 41 13.23 12.77 -29.75
N ALA A 42 12.71 11.56 -29.48
CA ALA A 42 11.80 11.32 -28.35
C ALA A 42 12.52 11.51 -27.01
N ILE A 43 13.75 11.00 -26.88
CA ILE A 43 14.59 11.20 -25.69
C ILE A 43 14.80 12.69 -25.40
N LYS A 44 15.18 13.47 -26.42
CA LYS A 44 15.37 14.92 -26.26
C LYS A 44 14.06 15.62 -25.86
N ALA A 45 12.93 15.23 -26.45
CA ALA A 45 11.63 15.80 -26.13
C ALA A 45 11.23 15.52 -24.66
N VAL A 46 11.42 14.29 -24.18
CA VAL A 46 11.17 13.92 -22.79
C VAL A 46 12.03 14.73 -21.81
N HIS A 47 13.33 14.88 -22.08
CA HIS A 47 14.19 15.72 -21.25
C HIS A 47 13.73 17.18 -21.22
N ARG A 48 13.33 17.72 -22.37
CA ARG A 48 12.82 19.09 -22.46
C ARG A 48 11.56 19.27 -21.61
N GLN A 49 10.66 18.29 -21.63
CA GLN A 49 9.46 18.29 -20.79
C GLN A 49 9.80 18.30 -19.30
N TYR A 50 10.81 17.56 -18.84
CA TYR A 50 11.22 17.61 -17.43
C TYR A 50 11.66 19.02 -17.00
N PHE A 51 12.42 19.72 -17.84
CA PHE A 51 12.86 21.08 -17.51
C PHE A 51 11.71 22.10 -17.57
N GLU A 52 10.83 22.00 -18.57
CA GLU A 52 9.61 22.80 -18.64
C GLU A 52 8.73 22.55 -17.40
N ALA A 53 8.69 21.29 -16.94
CA ALA A 53 8.06 20.86 -15.71
C ALA A 53 8.89 21.11 -14.44
N GLY A 54 9.81 22.08 -14.44
CA GLY A 54 10.40 22.55 -13.18
C GLY A 54 11.54 21.71 -12.62
N SER A 55 11.97 20.63 -13.30
CA SER A 55 13.12 19.84 -12.84
C SER A 55 14.40 20.68 -12.77
N ASP A 56 15.13 20.57 -11.66
CA ASP A 56 16.45 21.18 -11.46
C ASP A 56 17.58 20.27 -11.97
N ILE A 57 17.36 18.96 -12.08
CA ILE A 57 18.32 17.98 -12.61
C ILE A 57 17.63 16.97 -13.52
N ALA A 58 18.17 16.70 -14.71
CA ALA A 58 17.73 15.56 -15.52
C ALA A 58 18.81 14.48 -15.60
N THR A 59 18.42 13.23 -15.40
CA THR A 59 19.25 12.03 -15.56
C THR A 59 19.22 11.58 -17.01
N ALA A 60 20.37 11.59 -17.68
CA ALA A 60 20.48 11.18 -19.08
C ALA A 60 20.01 9.73 -19.28
N ALA A 61 19.54 9.41 -20.49
CA ALA A 61 19.08 8.08 -20.89
C ALA A 61 20.21 7.03 -21.00
N THR A 62 21.07 6.94 -19.99
CA THR A 62 22.28 6.11 -19.94
C THR A 62 22.25 5.06 -18.82
N TYR A 63 21.13 4.90 -18.09
CA TYR A 63 20.98 3.99 -16.95
C TYR A 63 21.33 2.52 -17.29
N GLN A 64 20.80 1.97 -18.38
CA GLN A 64 21.12 0.61 -18.88
C GLN A 64 22.07 0.62 -20.09
N ALA A 65 22.63 1.78 -20.43
CA ALA A 65 23.53 1.91 -21.57
C ALA A 65 24.90 1.28 -21.27
N SER A 66 25.16 0.11 -21.85
CA SER A 66 26.45 -0.60 -21.76
C SER A 66 26.97 -0.96 -23.15
N LEU A 67 28.30 -1.08 -23.28
CA LEU A 67 28.92 -1.49 -24.55
C LEU A 67 28.42 -2.87 -24.97
N GLU A 68 28.40 -3.82 -24.03
CA GLU A 68 27.91 -5.17 -24.26
C GLU A 68 26.42 -5.16 -24.66
N GLY A 69 25.57 -4.37 -23.98
CA GLY A 69 24.15 -4.28 -24.29
C GLY A 69 23.90 -3.79 -25.71
N PHE A 70 24.60 -2.75 -26.16
CA PHE A 70 24.47 -2.27 -27.53
C PHE A 70 25.02 -3.26 -28.56
N MET A 71 26.18 -3.86 -28.29
CA MET A 71 26.83 -4.81 -29.20
C MET A 71 26.08 -6.16 -29.31
N SER A 72 25.38 -6.57 -28.25
CA SER A 72 24.61 -7.83 -28.19
C SER A 72 23.12 -7.67 -28.55
N SER A 73 22.60 -6.45 -28.63
CA SER A 73 21.20 -6.20 -28.97
C SER A 73 20.83 -6.78 -30.35
N ALA A 74 19.69 -7.48 -30.42
CA ALA A 74 19.17 -8.04 -31.68
C ALA A 74 18.96 -6.91 -32.72
N GLY A 75 19.64 -7.01 -33.86
CA GLY A 75 19.63 -5.99 -34.92
C GLY A 75 20.94 -5.90 -35.71
N ALA A 76 21.13 -4.78 -36.41
CA ALA A 76 22.38 -4.51 -37.14
C ALA A 76 23.58 -4.51 -36.17
N ARG A 77 24.72 -5.11 -36.59
CA ARG A 77 25.96 -5.15 -35.80
C ARG A 77 26.39 -3.74 -35.40
N VAL A 78 26.23 -3.40 -34.12
CA VAL A 78 26.76 -2.16 -33.54
C VAL A 78 28.23 -2.41 -33.21
N THR A 79 29.13 -1.63 -33.80
CA THR A 79 30.55 -1.68 -33.46
C THR A 79 30.80 -1.06 -32.08
N ARG A 80 31.93 -1.36 -31.46
CA ARG A 80 32.31 -0.73 -30.20
C ARG A 80 32.27 0.81 -30.28
N ALA A 81 32.82 1.39 -31.34
CA ALA A 81 32.81 2.84 -31.54
C ALA A 81 31.39 3.41 -31.64
N GLN A 82 30.47 2.70 -32.32
CA GLN A 82 29.06 3.12 -32.40
C GLN A 82 28.35 3.02 -31.03
N ALA A 83 28.68 2.01 -30.22
CA ALA A 83 28.14 1.90 -28.87
C ALA A 83 28.64 3.03 -27.96
N GLU A 84 29.93 3.38 -28.07
CA GLU A 84 30.52 4.55 -27.38
C GLU A 84 29.81 5.85 -27.78
N ASP A 85 29.58 6.06 -29.08
CA ASP A 85 28.85 7.23 -29.59
C ASP A 85 27.40 7.28 -29.08
N LEU A 86 26.70 6.15 -29.00
CA LEU A 86 25.33 6.10 -28.47
C LEU A 86 25.28 6.48 -26.98
N ILE A 87 26.23 6.01 -26.18
CA ILE A 87 26.35 6.38 -24.76
C ILE A 87 26.59 7.90 -24.63
N ARG A 88 27.53 8.46 -25.41
CA ARG A 88 27.79 9.92 -25.43
C ARG A 88 26.56 10.71 -25.87
N LYS A 89 25.84 10.19 -26.87
CA LYS A 89 24.62 10.81 -27.40
C LYS A 89 23.52 10.93 -26.35
N GLY A 90 23.39 9.97 -25.43
CA GLY A 90 22.40 10.06 -24.36
C GLY A 90 22.57 11.29 -23.47
N VAL A 91 23.82 11.60 -23.12
CA VAL A 91 24.16 12.83 -22.37
C VAL A 91 23.97 14.08 -23.24
N ALA A 92 24.41 14.03 -24.50
CA ALA A 92 24.29 15.16 -25.42
C ALA A 92 22.83 15.60 -25.63
N LEU A 93 21.89 14.66 -25.80
CA LEU A 93 20.47 14.96 -25.98
C LEU A 93 19.86 15.65 -24.74
N ALA A 94 20.24 15.22 -23.53
CA ALA A 94 19.80 15.86 -22.29
C ALA A 94 20.36 17.30 -22.15
N ILE A 95 21.63 17.50 -22.52
CA ILE A 95 22.30 18.80 -22.55
C ILE A 95 21.64 19.74 -23.56
N GLU A 96 21.38 19.27 -24.77
CA GLU A 96 20.70 20.07 -25.80
C GLU A 96 19.31 20.48 -25.34
N ALA A 97 18.53 19.55 -24.76
CA ALA A 97 17.21 19.85 -24.22
C ALA A 97 17.26 20.91 -23.11
N ARG A 98 18.21 20.78 -22.17
CA ARG A 98 18.46 21.76 -21.10
C ARG A 98 18.78 23.13 -21.67
N ASP A 99 19.70 23.20 -22.62
CA ASP A 99 20.23 24.46 -23.14
C ASP A 99 19.20 25.20 -23.99
N GLU A 100 18.41 24.47 -24.78
CA GLU A 100 17.27 25.03 -25.50
C GLU A 100 16.20 25.57 -24.54
N PHE A 101 15.84 24.80 -23.51
CA PHE A 101 14.92 25.24 -22.47
C PHE A 101 15.45 26.49 -21.77
N TRP A 102 16.70 26.48 -21.33
CA TRP A 102 17.29 27.57 -20.56
C TRP A 102 17.41 28.86 -21.36
N ALA A 103 17.75 28.75 -22.65
CA ALA A 103 17.76 29.90 -23.55
C ALA A 103 16.36 30.49 -23.75
N ALA A 104 15.31 29.66 -23.85
CA ALA A 104 13.93 30.12 -23.93
C ALA A 104 13.48 30.81 -22.63
N TYR A 105 13.69 30.15 -21.49
CA TYR A 105 13.35 30.66 -20.16
C TYR A 105 14.05 32.01 -19.86
N SER A 106 15.34 32.11 -20.13
CA SER A 106 16.14 33.32 -19.87
C SER A 106 15.66 34.52 -20.69
N ARG A 107 15.19 34.31 -21.93
CA ARG A 107 14.61 35.38 -22.76
C ARG A 107 13.28 35.88 -22.21
N GLU A 108 12.43 34.97 -21.75
CA GLU A 108 11.12 35.31 -21.16
C GLU A 108 11.27 36.11 -19.87
N GLU A 109 12.17 35.68 -18.97
CA GLU A 109 12.45 36.35 -17.70
C GLU A 109 13.10 37.73 -17.88
N ALA A 110 13.97 37.89 -18.88
CA ALA A 110 14.51 39.19 -19.24
C ALA A 110 13.42 40.17 -19.75
N GLY A 111 12.34 39.65 -20.33
CA GLY A 111 11.17 40.42 -20.74
C GLY A 111 10.34 40.91 -19.55
N LYS A 112 10.05 40.04 -18.58
CA LYS A 112 9.24 40.35 -17.38
C LYS A 112 9.91 41.38 -16.45
N ARG A 113 11.23 41.34 -16.32
CA ARG A 113 12.01 42.31 -15.53
C ARG A 113 11.98 43.75 -16.06
N LYS A 114 11.50 43.97 -17.30
CA LYS A 114 11.32 45.33 -17.84
C LYS A 114 9.96 45.95 -17.47
N THR A 115 9.01 45.17 -16.93
CA THR A 115 7.61 45.60 -16.76
C THR A 115 7.12 45.67 -15.31
N GLU A 116 7.79 45.05 -14.33
CA GLU A 116 7.34 45.03 -12.92
C GLU A 116 8.50 45.12 -11.91
N GLU A 117 8.25 45.73 -10.73
CA GLU A 117 9.18 45.79 -9.60
C GLU A 117 9.44 44.37 -9.04
N ALA A 118 10.72 44.05 -8.91
CA ALA A 118 11.25 42.70 -8.71
C ALA A 118 10.89 42.08 -7.34
N GLY A 119 9.93 41.14 -7.33
CA GLY A 119 9.61 40.32 -6.15
C GLY A 119 9.74 38.79 -6.33
N GLY A 120 9.95 38.28 -7.56
CA GLY A 120 10.01 36.83 -7.83
C GLY A 120 11.43 36.27 -7.89
N GLY A 121 11.74 35.24 -7.08
CA GLY A 121 13.05 34.59 -7.05
C GLY A 121 13.41 33.89 -8.37
N THR A 122 14.63 34.10 -8.88
CA THR A 122 15.06 33.54 -10.16
C THR A 122 15.44 32.07 -10.08
N ARG A 123 14.86 31.25 -10.97
CA ARG A 123 15.27 29.86 -11.22
C ARG A 123 16.75 29.79 -11.57
N GLN A 124 17.45 28.75 -11.13
CA GLN A 124 18.83 28.46 -11.49
C GLN A 124 18.88 27.62 -12.77
N ARG A 125 19.99 27.65 -13.50
CA ARG A 125 20.17 26.79 -14.67
C ARG A 125 20.12 25.31 -14.23
N PRO A 126 19.23 24.48 -14.79
CA PRO A 126 19.18 23.06 -14.46
C PRO A 126 20.50 22.33 -14.77
N LEU A 127 20.73 21.19 -14.14
CA LEU A 127 21.90 20.34 -14.38
C LEU A 127 21.51 19.07 -15.15
N VAL A 128 22.50 18.44 -15.79
CA VAL A 128 22.37 17.13 -16.42
C VAL A 128 23.30 16.15 -15.72
N ALA A 129 22.72 15.05 -15.24
CA ALA A 129 23.45 13.94 -14.64
C ALA A 129 23.60 12.80 -15.64
N ALA A 130 24.81 12.30 -15.86
CA ALA A 130 25.01 11.06 -16.59
C ALA A 130 24.61 9.88 -15.68
N SER A 131 23.50 9.22 -16.00
CA SER A 131 22.97 8.09 -15.23
C SER A 131 23.80 6.83 -15.44
N VAL A 132 24.17 6.19 -14.32
CA VAL A 132 24.97 4.97 -14.24
C VAL A 132 24.23 3.93 -13.38
N GLY A 133 23.40 3.11 -14.01
CA GLY A 133 22.75 1.97 -13.34
C GLY A 133 23.73 0.86 -12.93
N CYS A 134 23.32 0.06 -11.95
CA CYS A 134 24.07 -1.08 -11.44
C CYS A 134 24.26 -2.18 -12.50
N TYR A 135 25.20 -3.10 -12.23
CA TYR A 135 25.45 -4.28 -13.07
C TYR A 135 24.17 -5.08 -13.32
N GLY A 136 23.36 -5.29 -12.27
CA GLY A 136 22.13 -6.08 -12.37
C GLY A 136 21.12 -5.51 -13.36
N ALA A 137 21.00 -4.18 -13.42
CA ALA A 137 20.10 -3.53 -14.37
C ALA A 137 20.47 -3.86 -15.83
N ALA A 138 21.76 -4.01 -16.15
CA ALA A 138 22.20 -4.38 -17.49
C ALA A 138 21.92 -5.86 -17.84
N GLN A 139 21.74 -6.73 -16.84
CA GLN A 139 21.34 -8.12 -17.07
C GLN A 139 19.87 -8.22 -17.46
N ALA A 140 19.04 -7.28 -16.98
CA ALA A 140 17.59 -7.27 -17.15
C ALA A 140 16.93 -8.58 -16.67
N ASP A 141 17.44 -9.12 -15.56
CA ASP A 141 16.98 -10.37 -14.93
C ASP A 141 16.46 -10.13 -13.49
N GLY A 142 16.35 -8.88 -13.06
CA GLY A 142 15.92 -8.47 -11.73
C GLY A 142 17.01 -8.60 -10.65
N SER A 143 18.27 -8.88 -11.01
CA SER A 143 19.37 -8.97 -10.03
C SER A 143 19.65 -7.63 -9.33
N GLU A 144 19.27 -6.51 -9.95
CA GLU A 144 19.24 -5.18 -9.34
C GLU A 144 18.31 -5.09 -8.11
N TYR A 145 17.35 -6.01 -7.96
CA TYR A 145 16.46 -6.12 -6.80
C TYR A 145 16.84 -7.25 -5.82
N ARG A 146 17.78 -8.13 -6.20
CA ARG A 146 18.26 -9.25 -5.36
C ARG A 146 19.62 -9.00 -4.72
N GLY A 147 20.46 -8.16 -5.33
CA GLY A 147 21.77 -7.77 -4.80
C GLY A 147 22.91 -8.80 -4.92
N ALA A 148 22.64 -10.03 -5.37
CA ALA A 148 23.67 -11.06 -5.54
C ALA A 148 24.02 -11.27 -7.02
N TYR A 149 25.20 -10.79 -7.44
CA TYR A 149 25.71 -10.97 -8.81
C TYR A 149 26.62 -12.19 -8.97
N GLY A 150 27.19 -12.69 -7.88
CA GLY A 150 28.26 -13.69 -7.91
C GLY A 150 29.60 -13.17 -8.47
N LEU A 151 29.74 -11.85 -8.62
CA LEU A 151 30.96 -11.19 -9.11
C LEU A 151 31.81 -10.64 -7.96
N THR A 152 33.12 -10.65 -8.16
CA THR A 152 34.11 -9.98 -7.33
C THR A 152 34.11 -8.46 -7.57
N VAL A 153 34.72 -7.71 -6.64
CA VAL A 153 34.92 -6.26 -6.80
C VAL A 153 35.70 -5.95 -8.07
N GLU A 154 36.74 -6.72 -8.40
CA GLU A 154 37.58 -6.53 -9.58
C GLU A 154 36.78 -6.72 -10.88
N GLU A 155 35.96 -7.77 -10.96
CA GLU A 155 35.08 -8.00 -12.12
C GLU A 155 34.04 -6.88 -12.30
N LEU A 156 33.48 -6.36 -11.20
CA LEU A 156 32.58 -5.20 -11.23
C LEU A 156 33.31 -3.92 -11.68
N MET A 157 34.57 -3.76 -11.28
CA MET A 157 35.40 -2.64 -11.74
C MET A 157 35.67 -2.73 -13.24
N ASP A 158 36.03 -3.91 -13.74
CA ASP A 158 36.27 -4.16 -15.16
C ASP A 158 35.05 -3.85 -16.02
N TRP A 159 33.86 -4.16 -15.51
CA TRP A 159 32.59 -3.85 -16.18
C TRP A 159 32.27 -2.35 -16.20
N HIS A 160 32.41 -1.65 -15.06
CA HIS A 160 32.10 -0.22 -14.96
C HIS A 160 33.13 0.69 -15.64
N ARG A 161 34.42 0.33 -15.61
CA ARG A 161 35.54 1.16 -16.09
C ARG A 161 35.35 1.74 -17.49
N PRO A 162 35.03 0.97 -18.55
CA PRO A 162 34.88 1.53 -19.89
C PRO A 162 33.72 2.53 -19.98
N ARG A 163 32.63 2.29 -19.25
CA ARG A 163 31.45 3.17 -19.23
C ARG A 163 31.76 4.48 -18.51
N LEU A 164 32.49 4.41 -17.40
CA LEU A 164 32.92 5.60 -16.67
C LEU A 164 33.92 6.44 -17.46
N ALA A 165 34.82 5.82 -18.24
CA ALA A 165 35.69 6.55 -19.14
C ALA A 165 34.88 7.33 -20.19
N ILE A 166 33.90 6.70 -20.83
CA ILE A 166 33.04 7.34 -21.84
C ILE A 166 32.24 8.49 -21.23
N LEU A 167 31.57 8.26 -20.09
CA LEU A 167 30.71 9.27 -19.46
C LEU A 167 31.52 10.39 -18.82
N GLY A 168 32.70 10.10 -18.27
CA GLY A 168 33.63 11.09 -17.71
C GLY A 168 34.20 12.07 -18.73
N ASP A 169 34.17 11.69 -20.01
CA ASP A 169 34.56 12.52 -21.16
C ASP A 169 33.41 13.36 -21.74
N THR A 170 32.20 13.27 -21.17
CA THR A 170 31.06 14.09 -21.59
C THR A 170 31.00 15.43 -20.83
N ASP A 171 30.16 16.34 -21.30
CA ASP A 171 29.87 17.61 -20.61
C ASP A 171 28.74 17.49 -19.58
N ALA A 172 28.50 16.29 -19.03
CA ALA A 172 27.59 16.11 -17.90
C ALA A 172 28.07 16.94 -16.69
N ASP A 173 27.12 17.52 -15.95
CA ASP A 173 27.43 18.33 -14.76
C ASP A 173 27.78 17.42 -13.56
N LEU A 174 27.26 16.18 -13.54
CA LEU A 174 27.51 15.17 -12.51
C LEU A 174 27.33 13.74 -13.04
N LEU A 175 27.82 12.75 -12.29
CA LEU A 175 27.50 11.33 -12.46
C LEU A 175 26.44 10.89 -11.45
N ALA A 176 25.49 10.08 -11.88
CA ALA A 176 24.42 9.54 -11.04
C ALA A 176 24.53 8.01 -10.97
N PHE A 177 25.18 7.47 -9.93
CA PHE A 177 25.19 6.03 -9.70
C PHE A 177 23.88 5.60 -9.05
N GLU A 178 23.12 4.77 -9.74
CA GLU A 178 21.72 4.52 -9.41
C GLU A 178 21.42 3.04 -9.18
N THR A 179 20.58 2.76 -8.18
CA THR A 179 20.04 1.43 -7.84
C THR A 179 21.13 0.44 -7.47
N ILE A 180 22.13 0.86 -6.68
CA ILE A 180 23.24 -0.02 -6.28
C ILE A 180 22.77 -0.94 -5.14
N PRO A 181 22.64 -2.26 -5.35
CA PRO A 181 21.97 -3.16 -4.42
C PRO A 181 22.92 -3.91 -3.48
N CYS A 182 24.25 -3.75 -3.61
CA CYS A 182 25.23 -4.47 -2.81
C CYS A 182 26.51 -3.69 -2.52
N GLN A 183 27.25 -4.08 -1.46
CA GLN A 183 28.46 -3.37 -1.05
C GLN A 183 29.62 -3.54 -2.00
N ALA A 184 29.76 -4.72 -2.60
CA ALA A 184 30.84 -5.01 -3.54
C ALA A 184 30.87 -4.01 -4.70
N GLU A 185 29.70 -3.66 -5.22
CA GLU A 185 29.58 -2.68 -6.30
C GLU A 185 29.82 -1.24 -5.83
N VAL A 186 29.36 -0.88 -4.62
CA VAL A 186 29.72 0.40 -3.99
C VAL A 186 31.25 0.53 -3.88
N VAL A 187 31.95 -0.52 -3.44
CA VAL A 187 33.42 -0.53 -3.34
C VAL A 187 34.08 -0.40 -4.72
N ALA A 188 33.60 -1.15 -5.72
CA ALA A 188 34.12 -1.07 -7.10
C ALA A 188 34.01 0.36 -7.66
N ILE A 189 32.85 0.99 -7.49
CA ILE A 189 32.61 2.38 -7.92
C ILE A 189 33.59 3.34 -7.20
N LEU A 190 33.72 3.23 -5.88
CA LEU A 190 34.60 4.10 -5.09
C LEU A 190 36.08 3.93 -5.46
N GLN A 191 36.51 2.70 -5.77
CA GLN A 191 37.87 2.41 -6.22
C GLN A 191 38.13 2.98 -7.62
N LEU A 192 37.21 2.82 -8.57
CA LEU A 192 37.33 3.44 -9.90
C LEU A 192 37.38 4.97 -9.84
N LEU A 193 36.53 5.59 -9.00
CA LEU A 193 36.59 7.03 -8.77
C LEU A 193 37.96 7.44 -8.20
N ARG A 194 38.56 6.61 -7.34
CA ARG A 194 39.89 6.86 -6.80
C ARG A 194 41.00 6.67 -7.83
N GLU A 195 40.95 5.63 -8.65
CA GLU A 195 41.89 5.40 -9.77
C GLU A 195 41.93 6.63 -10.69
N GLY A 196 40.76 7.16 -11.06
CA GLY A 196 40.67 8.38 -11.87
C GLY A 196 41.25 9.64 -11.21
N ARG A 197 41.36 9.69 -9.88
CA ARG A 197 42.02 10.82 -9.17
C ARG A 197 43.53 10.68 -9.11
N GLU A 198 44.04 9.46 -8.98
CA GLU A 198 45.47 9.17 -8.75
C GLU A 198 46.28 9.14 -10.06
N GLN A 199 45.63 9.03 -11.22
CA GLN A 199 46.28 9.21 -12.52
C GLN A 199 46.62 10.69 -12.79
N GLU A 200 47.62 11.22 -12.09
CA GLU A 200 48.25 12.51 -12.39
C GLU A 200 49.08 12.39 -13.68
N GLY A 201 48.68 13.09 -14.75
CA GLY A 201 49.60 13.46 -15.83
C GLY A 201 49.20 13.14 -17.28
N SER A 202 48.03 12.54 -17.56
CA SER A 202 47.63 12.24 -18.95
C SER A 202 46.26 12.80 -19.32
N ALA A 203 46.23 14.04 -19.86
CA ALA A 203 45.13 14.64 -20.63
C ALA A 203 43.74 14.73 -19.93
N PRO A 204 42.82 15.62 -20.35
CA PRO A 204 41.65 16.02 -19.55
C PRO A 204 40.47 15.02 -19.56
N THR A 205 40.73 13.73 -19.64
CA THR A 205 39.73 12.66 -19.81
C THR A 205 39.51 11.85 -18.53
N SER A 206 39.17 12.57 -17.48
CA SER A 206 38.17 12.21 -16.48
C SER A 206 38.09 13.42 -15.58
N ARG A 207 37.23 14.38 -15.94
CA ARG A 207 36.92 15.51 -15.05
C ARG A 207 36.61 14.93 -13.67
N ARG A 208 37.01 15.63 -12.60
CA ARG A 208 36.61 15.35 -11.21
C ARG A 208 35.11 15.61 -11.04
N THR A 209 34.31 14.93 -11.85
CA THR A 209 32.89 15.13 -11.98
C THR A 209 32.27 14.70 -10.65
N PRO A 210 31.56 15.61 -9.98
CA PRO A 210 30.81 15.27 -8.79
C PRO A 210 29.85 14.13 -9.09
N CYS A 211 29.59 13.29 -8.10
CA CYS A 211 28.68 12.18 -8.26
C CYS A 211 27.79 11.99 -7.04
N TRP A 212 26.68 11.31 -7.25
CA TRP A 212 25.94 10.71 -6.16
C TRP A 212 25.85 9.20 -6.31
N ILE A 213 25.60 8.53 -5.19
CA ILE A 213 25.33 7.10 -5.14
C ILE A 213 23.97 6.91 -4.47
N THR A 214 23.05 6.22 -5.14
CA THR A 214 21.79 5.78 -4.53
C THR A 214 21.74 4.26 -4.42
N LEU A 215 21.28 3.81 -3.27
CA LEU A 215 21.28 2.42 -2.84
C LEU A 215 19.89 1.82 -3.01
N ALA A 216 19.84 0.56 -3.43
CA ALA A 216 18.62 -0.23 -3.47
C ALA A 216 18.53 -1.09 -2.20
N CYS A 217 17.44 -0.93 -1.46
CA CYS A 217 17.29 -1.44 -0.10
C CYS A 217 16.06 -2.34 0.02
N GLN A 218 16.25 -3.48 0.68
CA GLN A 218 15.15 -4.39 1.02
C GLN A 218 14.32 -3.84 2.18
N ASP A 219 14.94 -3.07 3.07
CA ASP A 219 14.34 -2.50 4.27
C ASP A 219 15.00 -1.17 4.66
N ALA A 220 14.56 -0.56 5.76
CA ALA A 220 15.07 0.74 6.22
C ALA A 220 16.56 0.73 6.65
N THR A 221 17.18 -0.43 6.79
CA THR A 221 18.50 -0.62 7.39
C THR A 221 19.46 -1.47 6.56
N HIS A 222 18.99 -2.19 5.53
CA HIS A 222 19.79 -3.11 4.71
C HIS A 222 19.61 -2.89 3.20
N LEU A 223 20.69 -3.13 2.46
CA LEU A 223 20.67 -3.27 1.00
C LEU A 223 19.92 -4.54 0.59
N ASN A 224 19.55 -4.65 -0.69
CA ASN A 224 18.93 -5.86 -1.25
C ASN A 224 19.78 -7.13 -1.09
N SER A 225 21.11 -7.01 -1.06
CA SER A 225 22.02 -8.12 -0.78
C SER A 225 22.15 -8.48 0.70
N GLY A 226 21.51 -7.73 1.60
CA GLY A 226 21.45 -7.99 3.04
C GLY A 226 22.47 -7.23 3.90
N GLU A 227 23.47 -6.57 3.31
CA GLU A 227 24.42 -5.76 4.08
C GLU A 227 23.78 -4.48 4.63
N SER A 228 24.22 -4.07 5.82
CA SER A 228 23.69 -2.85 6.46
C SER A 228 24.04 -1.57 5.70
N LEU A 229 23.06 -0.67 5.60
CA LEU A 229 23.21 0.72 5.14
C LEU A 229 24.28 1.49 5.93
N VAL A 230 24.39 1.26 7.25
CA VAL A 230 25.42 1.90 8.09
C VAL A 230 26.82 1.49 7.64
N SER A 231 27.00 0.22 7.29
CA SER A 231 28.27 -0.28 6.77
C SER A 231 28.61 0.37 5.42
N CYS A 232 27.61 0.57 4.55
CA CYS A 232 27.78 1.30 3.28
C CYS A 232 28.23 2.76 3.52
N VAL A 233 27.60 3.47 4.45
CA VAL A 233 28.00 4.84 4.80
C VAL A 233 29.45 4.90 5.29
N ARG A 234 29.89 3.89 6.08
CA ARG A 234 31.28 3.77 6.51
C ARG A 234 32.23 3.56 5.33
N LEU A 235 31.87 2.73 4.36
CA LEU A 235 32.67 2.50 3.14
C LEU A 235 32.83 3.79 2.32
N VAL A 236 31.74 4.50 2.02
CA VAL A 236 31.80 5.77 1.27
C VAL A 236 32.63 6.81 2.03
N LYS A 237 32.57 6.86 3.36
CA LYS A 237 33.43 7.75 4.17
C LYS A 237 34.90 7.34 4.19
N ALA A 238 35.19 6.04 4.17
CA ALA A 238 36.56 5.51 4.23
C ALA A 238 37.28 5.61 2.89
N LEU A 239 36.56 5.40 1.78
CA LEU A 239 37.16 5.27 0.45
C LEU A 239 37.09 6.55 -0.40
N ASP A 240 36.04 7.36 -0.27
CA ASP A 240 36.00 8.70 -0.89
C ASP A 240 36.64 9.72 0.05
N THR A 241 37.96 9.57 0.21
CA THR A 241 38.83 10.44 1.02
C THR A 241 39.84 11.18 0.13
N GLY A 242 40.35 12.31 0.62
CA GLY A 242 41.32 13.15 -0.08
C GLY A 242 40.91 14.63 -0.12
N SER A 243 41.72 15.48 -0.76
CA SER A 243 41.47 16.93 -0.86
C SER A 243 40.23 17.30 -1.71
N TRP A 244 39.72 16.35 -2.51
CA TRP A 244 38.59 16.54 -3.41
C TRP A 244 37.72 15.26 -3.48
N PRO A 245 36.84 15.02 -2.48
CA PRO A 245 35.86 13.94 -2.55
C PRO A 245 34.92 14.15 -3.74
N GLN A 246 34.60 13.09 -4.47
CA GLN A 246 33.68 13.16 -5.62
C GLN A 246 32.25 12.82 -5.25
N VAL A 247 32.02 12.08 -4.15
CA VAL A 247 30.67 11.71 -3.73
C VAL A 247 30.06 12.87 -2.97
N VAL A 248 29.26 13.68 -3.68
CA VAL A 248 28.55 14.82 -3.14
C VAL A 248 27.18 14.46 -2.57
N GLY A 249 26.63 13.28 -2.93
CA GLY A 249 25.36 12.79 -2.40
C GLY A 249 25.30 11.28 -2.19
N LEU A 250 24.57 10.85 -1.15
CA LEU A 250 24.29 9.47 -0.83
C LEU A 250 22.80 9.30 -0.51
N GLY A 251 22.15 8.30 -1.09
CA GLY A 251 20.71 8.18 -0.98
C GLY A 251 20.16 6.79 -1.23
N VAL A 252 18.85 6.73 -1.42
CA VAL A 252 18.12 5.52 -1.79
C VAL A 252 17.27 5.77 -3.02
N ASN A 253 17.24 4.81 -3.94
CA ASN A 253 16.31 4.80 -5.06
C ASN A 253 15.88 3.37 -5.40
N CYS A 254 14.71 3.24 -6.04
CA CYS A 254 14.09 1.91 -6.29
C CYS A 254 13.87 1.08 -5.02
N CYS A 255 13.62 1.75 -3.88
CA CYS A 255 13.23 1.12 -2.62
C CYS A 255 11.73 1.29 -2.42
N ALA A 256 11.10 0.32 -1.74
CA ALA A 256 9.69 0.43 -1.41
C ALA A 256 9.44 1.69 -0.55
N PRO A 257 8.40 2.51 -0.84
CA PRO A 257 8.22 3.83 -0.22
C PRO A 257 8.26 3.83 1.31
N GLN A 258 7.76 2.78 1.96
CA GLN A 258 7.75 2.63 3.42
C GLN A 258 9.15 2.56 4.05
N HIS A 259 10.18 2.20 3.29
CA HIS A 259 11.55 2.09 3.78
C HIS A 259 12.38 3.35 3.54
N VAL A 260 11.91 4.26 2.69
CA VAL A 260 12.66 5.45 2.26
C VAL A 260 13.01 6.34 3.44
N GLU A 261 12.04 6.70 4.29
CA GLU A 261 12.30 7.59 5.44
C GLU A 261 13.28 6.96 6.44
N GLY A 262 13.08 5.69 6.78
CA GLY A 262 13.97 4.97 7.69
C GLY A 262 15.39 4.87 7.14
N ALA A 263 15.53 4.55 5.85
CA ALA A 263 16.81 4.50 5.18
C ALA A 263 17.50 5.87 5.14
N LEU A 264 16.78 6.95 4.84
CA LEU A 264 17.32 8.31 4.88
C LEU A 264 17.77 8.72 6.29
N THR A 265 17.01 8.34 7.32
CA THR A 265 17.40 8.54 8.72
C THR A 265 18.70 7.80 9.04
N VAL A 266 18.83 6.53 8.63
CA VAL A 266 20.06 5.73 8.83
C VAL A 266 21.24 6.36 8.09
N LEU A 267 21.06 6.76 6.82
CA LEU A 267 22.08 7.43 6.03
C LEU A 267 22.53 8.73 6.70
N ARG A 268 21.59 9.57 7.15
CA ARG A 268 21.90 10.81 7.86
C ARG A 268 22.65 10.54 9.16
N GLN A 269 22.18 9.60 9.98
CA GLN A 269 22.80 9.29 11.25
C GLN A 269 24.22 8.74 11.04
N GLY A 270 24.44 7.89 10.03
CA GLY A 270 25.78 7.45 9.65
C GLY A 270 26.68 8.61 9.19
N LEU A 271 26.12 9.58 8.46
CA LEU A 271 26.82 10.79 8.05
C LEU A 271 27.16 11.73 9.24
N LEU A 272 26.32 11.79 10.29
CA LEU A 272 26.55 12.64 11.48
C LEU A 272 27.42 11.98 12.57
N THR A 273 27.14 10.73 12.95
CA THR A 273 27.71 10.05 14.14
C THR A 273 29.23 9.85 14.06
N ILE A 274 29.77 9.73 12.84
CA ILE A 274 31.21 9.53 12.64
C ILE A 274 31.98 10.86 12.58
N SER A 275 31.30 12.01 12.38
CA SER A 275 31.94 13.34 12.49
C SER A 275 32.21 13.73 13.94
N ALA A 276 31.45 13.19 14.91
CA ALA A 276 31.64 13.47 16.34
C ALA A 276 32.84 12.71 16.96
N ALA A 277 33.46 11.78 16.24
CA ALA A 277 34.60 10.99 16.73
C ALA A 277 35.99 11.64 16.49
N LYS A 278 36.04 12.88 15.96
CA LYS A 278 37.28 13.66 15.83
C LYS A 278 37.07 15.10 16.29
N GLU A 279 37.28 15.35 17.58
CA GLU A 279 37.72 16.69 18.02
C GLU A 279 39.16 16.90 17.52
N VAL A 280 39.37 17.86 16.61
CA VAL A 280 40.40 18.91 16.61
C VAL A 280 40.23 19.80 15.37
N ARG A 281 39.82 21.04 15.62
CA ARG A 281 40.09 22.32 14.92
C ARG A 281 40.54 22.28 13.44
N SER A 282 39.69 22.76 12.54
CA SER A 282 39.85 24.08 11.90
C SER A 282 38.54 24.51 11.24
N ALA A 283 38.09 25.73 11.54
CA ALA A 283 37.01 26.38 10.82
C ALA A 283 37.40 26.60 9.35
N ALA A 284 36.39 26.49 8.46
CA ALA A 284 36.41 26.57 7.00
C ALA A 284 36.67 25.23 6.26
N ASN A 285 35.68 24.83 5.45
CA ASN A 285 35.69 23.77 4.40
C ASN A 285 35.42 22.29 4.78
N GLY A 286 34.36 22.01 5.54
CA GLY A 286 33.79 20.64 5.63
C GLY A 286 32.49 20.53 4.83
N SER A 287 32.54 20.05 3.59
CA SER A 287 31.36 19.85 2.74
C SER A 287 30.43 18.78 3.32
N GLU A 288 29.25 19.17 3.81
CA GLU A 288 28.22 18.19 4.17
C GLU A 288 27.69 17.49 2.90
N ARG A 289 27.65 16.15 2.92
CA ARG A 289 27.11 15.34 1.81
C ARG A 289 25.59 15.39 1.78
N ILE A 290 25.03 15.43 0.57
CA ILE A 290 23.60 15.57 0.28
C ILE A 290 22.88 14.24 0.46
N LEU A 291 21.65 14.25 0.98
CA LEU A 291 20.80 13.07 1.08
C LEU A 291 19.88 13.00 -0.14
N ILE A 292 19.82 11.84 -0.78
CA ILE A 292 19.05 11.67 -2.02
C ILE A 292 17.95 10.66 -1.80
N ALA A 293 16.73 11.00 -2.22
CA ALA A 293 15.60 10.10 -2.15
C ALA A 293 14.89 10.09 -3.50
N TYR A 294 14.85 8.93 -4.15
CA TYR A 294 13.95 8.74 -5.28
C TYR A 294 13.15 7.45 -5.16
N PRO A 295 11.93 7.48 -4.59
CA PRO A 295 11.08 6.31 -4.61
C PRO A 295 10.70 6.01 -6.06
N ASN A 296 11.19 4.90 -6.63
CA ASN A 296 10.68 4.47 -7.93
C ASN A 296 9.38 3.69 -7.70
N SER A 297 8.35 4.17 -8.40
CA SER A 297 6.99 3.68 -8.50
C SER A 297 6.89 2.58 -9.56
N GLY A 298 7.53 1.43 -9.32
CA GLY A 298 7.32 0.22 -10.12
C GLY A 298 5.93 -0.41 -9.90
N GLU A 299 5.24 -0.05 -8.83
CA GLU A 299 3.86 -0.46 -8.56
C GLU A 299 3.05 0.76 -8.12
N GLY A 300 2.19 1.27 -9.02
CA GLY A 300 1.31 2.40 -8.73
C GLY A 300 1.19 3.35 -9.91
N GLY A 301 0.26 3.06 -10.81
CA GLY A 301 -0.07 3.85 -11.99
C GLY A 301 -0.70 5.21 -11.65
N SER A 302 0.12 6.16 -11.19
CA SER A 302 -0.22 7.57 -11.25
C SER A 302 0.85 8.31 -12.05
N LEU A 303 0.44 9.07 -13.05
CA LEU A 303 1.28 10.08 -13.72
C LEU A 303 1.80 11.17 -12.73
N LEU A 304 1.38 11.10 -11.46
CA LEU A 304 1.65 12.04 -10.37
C LEU A 304 3.00 11.83 -9.67
N LEU A 305 3.84 10.88 -10.10
CA LEU A 305 5.18 10.63 -9.53
C LEU A 305 6.33 10.86 -10.53
N ALA A 306 6.18 11.83 -11.44
CA ALA A 306 7.28 12.28 -12.30
C ALA A 306 8.17 13.36 -11.63
N VAL A 307 8.39 13.27 -10.32
CA VAL A 307 9.19 14.24 -9.56
C VAL A 307 10.04 13.51 -8.52
N SER A 308 11.35 13.52 -8.69
CA SER A 308 12.31 13.03 -7.69
C SER A 308 12.81 14.18 -6.81
N VAL A 309 12.96 13.98 -5.50
CA VAL A 309 13.24 15.07 -4.54
C VAL A 309 14.54 14.82 -3.79
N LEU A 310 15.54 15.68 -4.03
CA LEU A 310 16.83 15.70 -3.32
C LEU A 310 16.77 16.61 -2.08
N PHE A 311 17.26 16.12 -0.93
CA PHE A 311 17.28 16.82 0.35
C PHE A 311 18.72 17.13 0.83
N LEU A 312 19.03 18.39 1.20
CA LEU A 312 20.33 18.69 1.80
C LEU A 312 20.42 18.24 3.28
N SER A 313 21.64 17.91 3.74
CA SER A 313 22.02 17.45 5.09
C SER A 313 21.51 18.30 6.27
N ASN A 314 21.49 19.63 6.12
CA ASN A 314 20.96 20.58 7.10
C ASN A 314 19.44 20.77 7.01
N GLY A 315 18.81 20.21 5.98
CA GLY A 315 17.37 20.30 5.72
C GLY A 315 16.55 19.22 6.40
N LEU A 316 17.13 18.16 7.00
CA LEU A 316 16.29 17.06 7.49
C LEU A 316 15.52 17.41 8.79
N GLN A 317 15.84 18.47 9.53
CA GLN A 317 14.91 19.00 10.55
C GLN A 317 13.68 19.68 9.92
N ALA A 318 13.82 20.22 8.70
CA ALA A 318 12.68 20.59 7.88
C ALA A 318 12.04 19.34 7.26
N ALA A 319 12.77 18.41 6.64
CA ALA A 319 12.20 17.19 6.03
C ALA A 319 11.43 16.30 7.05
N LEU A 320 11.92 16.18 8.29
CA LEU A 320 11.22 15.48 9.39
C LEU A 320 9.98 16.24 9.90
N ALA A 321 9.85 17.53 9.57
CA ALA A 321 8.63 18.32 9.75
C ALA A 321 7.80 18.44 8.45
N PHE A 322 8.30 17.94 7.31
CA PHE A 322 7.80 18.15 5.95
C PHE A 322 7.37 16.84 5.32
N SER A 323 6.34 16.32 5.95
CA SER A 323 5.97 14.94 5.93
C SER A 323 4.60 14.92 6.68
N PRO A 324 3.74 13.92 6.48
CA PRO A 324 4.08 12.81 7.34
C PRO A 324 4.92 11.79 6.62
N ILE A 325 5.09 11.93 5.28
CA ILE A 325 6.39 11.71 4.58
C ILE A 325 6.64 12.71 3.42
N LEU A 326 5.63 13.30 2.73
CA LEU A 326 5.83 14.28 1.61
C LEU A 326 4.58 15.15 1.24
N ARG A 327 3.74 15.64 2.18
CA ARG A 327 2.46 16.38 1.86
C ARG A 327 2.53 17.93 1.87
N SER A 328 3.67 18.56 2.10
CA SER A 328 3.80 20.04 2.09
C SER A 328 4.98 20.55 1.25
N SER A 329 5.46 19.71 0.35
CA SER A 329 6.86 19.57 -0.06
C SER A 329 7.41 20.64 -1.01
N VAL A 330 7.54 21.89 -0.56
CA VAL A 330 8.55 22.95 -0.87
C VAL A 330 7.87 24.31 -0.60
N GLY A 331 8.59 25.26 0.02
CA GLY A 331 8.05 26.57 0.43
C GLY A 331 7.09 27.23 -0.57
N HIS A 332 6.03 27.83 -0.02
CA HIS A 332 4.80 28.34 -0.63
C HIS A 332 4.98 29.10 -1.97
N ASP A 333 6.11 29.77 -2.19
CA ASP A 333 6.31 30.68 -3.32
C ASP A 333 6.80 30.00 -4.63
N LYS A 334 7.44 28.83 -4.57
CA LYS A 334 7.87 28.12 -5.79
C LYS A 334 6.81 27.17 -6.34
N ILE A 335 6.02 26.54 -5.47
CA ILE A 335 4.93 25.64 -5.87
C ILE A 335 3.73 26.40 -6.43
N GLN A 336 3.43 27.62 -5.96
CA GLN A 336 2.35 28.40 -6.59
C GLN A 336 2.61 28.65 -8.08
N SER A 337 3.86 28.81 -8.51
CA SER A 337 4.16 28.91 -9.95
C SER A 337 3.85 27.62 -10.73
N PHE A 338 3.84 26.48 -10.05
CA PHE A 338 3.64 25.14 -10.59
C PHE A 338 2.16 24.70 -10.54
N VAL A 339 1.47 24.99 -9.44
CA VAL A 339 0.03 24.78 -9.25
C VAL A 339 -0.80 25.80 -10.03
N VAL A 340 -0.29 27.03 -10.23
CA VAL A 340 -0.96 28.01 -11.11
C VAL A 340 -0.89 27.59 -12.59
N GLN A 341 0.10 26.76 -12.99
CA GLN A 341 0.11 26.18 -14.34
C GLN A 341 -0.82 24.98 -14.52
N GLU A 342 -1.36 24.37 -13.45
CA GLU A 342 -2.45 23.37 -13.50
C GLU A 342 -3.68 23.90 -14.25
N SER A 343 -3.91 25.21 -14.17
CA SER A 343 -4.95 25.91 -14.94
C SER A 343 -4.70 26.00 -16.46
N ARG A 344 -3.47 25.74 -16.92
CA ARG A 344 -3.14 25.62 -18.35
C ARG A 344 -3.29 24.20 -18.89
N TRP A 345 -3.15 23.19 -18.04
CA TRP A 345 -3.35 21.78 -18.40
C TRP A 345 -4.81 21.47 -18.75
N SER A 346 -5.78 22.16 -18.13
CA SER A 346 -7.20 22.05 -18.47
C SER A 346 -7.57 22.73 -19.81
N THR A 347 -6.83 23.75 -20.24
CA THR A 347 -7.07 24.46 -21.52
C THR A 347 -6.47 23.82 -22.77
N LEU A 348 -5.59 22.83 -22.65
CA LEU A 348 -5.08 22.06 -23.79
C LEU A 348 -5.92 20.81 -24.12
N SER A 349 -7.00 20.60 -23.37
CA SER A 349 -7.96 19.50 -23.51
C SER A 349 -8.62 19.32 -24.90
N PRO A 350 -8.77 20.33 -25.80
CA PRO A 350 -9.40 20.07 -27.09
C PRO A 350 -8.54 19.34 -28.12
N LEU A 351 -7.20 19.28 -27.94
CA LEU A 351 -6.29 18.67 -28.92
C LEU A 351 -5.92 17.21 -28.63
N PHE A 352 -6.33 16.69 -27.46
CA PHE A 352 -6.04 15.32 -27.02
C PHE A 352 -7.27 14.39 -27.00
N ALA A 353 -8.41 14.84 -27.54
CA ALA A 353 -9.61 14.01 -27.69
C ALA A 353 -9.53 13.06 -28.90
N GLY A 354 -8.42 12.31 -28.98
CA GLY A 354 -8.20 11.18 -29.87
C GLY A 354 -7.85 9.94 -29.05
N SER A 355 -8.83 9.42 -28.31
CA SER A 355 -8.89 8.09 -27.68
C SER A 355 -7.62 7.50 -27.06
N ILE A 356 -7.32 7.82 -25.78
CA ILE A 356 -6.65 6.89 -24.87
C ILE A 356 -7.37 6.95 -23.50
N ASP A 357 -7.86 5.79 -23.06
CA ASP A 357 -8.67 5.58 -21.86
C ASP A 357 -7.77 5.30 -20.64
N GLY A 358 -7.83 6.15 -19.61
CA GLY A 358 -7.05 6.07 -18.37
C GLY A 358 -7.53 5.00 -17.37
N SER A 359 -8.45 4.11 -17.76
CA SER A 359 -9.04 3.06 -16.92
C SER A 359 -8.16 1.82 -16.68
N LYS A 360 -6.86 1.81 -17.04
CA LYS A 360 -6.09 0.56 -17.22
C LYS A 360 -4.81 0.34 -16.39
N ILE A 361 -4.66 0.95 -15.21
CA ILE A 361 -3.74 0.41 -14.18
C ILE A 361 -4.55 0.16 -12.90
N VAL A 362 -5.30 -0.94 -12.93
CA VAL A 362 -6.13 -1.41 -11.83
C VAL A 362 -5.40 -2.62 -11.24
N ASN A 363 -5.25 -2.70 -9.91
CA ASN A 363 -4.78 -3.93 -9.28
C ASN A 363 -5.71 -5.06 -9.77
N PRO A 364 -5.23 -6.08 -10.50
CA PRO A 364 -6.10 -7.15 -11.02
C PRO A 364 -6.85 -7.90 -9.92
N ASP A 365 -6.40 -7.76 -8.68
CA ASP A 365 -6.99 -8.32 -7.47
C ASP A 365 -7.78 -7.34 -6.60
N HIS A 366 -8.01 -6.10 -7.03
CA HIS A 366 -8.76 -5.12 -6.24
C HIS A 366 -10.14 -5.61 -5.76
N ASP A 367 -10.76 -6.50 -6.54
CA ASP A 367 -12.08 -7.09 -6.28
C ASP A 367 -12.00 -8.58 -5.86
N ILE A 368 -10.81 -9.12 -5.58
CA ILE A 368 -10.64 -10.56 -5.31
C ILE A 368 -11.46 -11.02 -4.10
N LEU A 369 -11.58 -10.18 -3.07
CA LEU A 369 -12.43 -10.45 -1.91
C LEU A 369 -13.91 -10.50 -2.30
N LEU A 370 -14.39 -9.54 -3.08
CA LEU A 370 -15.76 -9.51 -3.60
C LEU A 370 -16.06 -10.75 -4.45
N ARG A 371 -15.16 -11.13 -5.36
CA ARG A 371 -15.28 -12.33 -6.19
C ARG A 371 -15.42 -13.60 -5.35
N VAL A 372 -14.55 -13.79 -4.35
CA VAL A 372 -14.65 -14.94 -3.43
C VAL A 372 -15.93 -14.90 -2.60
N ALA A 373 -16.36 -13.72 -2.14
CA ALA A 373 -17.63 -13.55 -1.42
C ALA A 373 -18.85 -13.93 -2.28
N ARG A 374 -18.76 -13.76 -3.61
CA ARG A 374 -19.75 -14.23 -4.60
C ARG A 374 -19.63 -15.72 -4.95
N GLY A 375 -18.66 -16.43 -4.36
CA GLY A 375 -18.40 -17.84 -4.64
C GLY A 375 -17.59 -18.10 -5.91
N GLU A 376 -16.99 -17.06 -6.49
CA GLU A 376 -16.11 -17.21 -7.65
C GLU A 376 -14.76 -17.82 -7.25
N GLN A 377 -14.12 -18.49 -8.21
CA GLN A 377 -12.79 -19.06 -8.02
C GLN A 377 -11.72 -18.02 -8.31
N THR A 378 -10.67 -17.99 -7.49
CA THR A 378 -9.56 -17.05 -7.58
C THR A 378 -8.23 -17.78 -7.47
N HIS A 379 -7.14 -17.13 -7.92
CA HIS A 379 -5.81 -17.75 -7.92
C HIS A 379 -5.17 -17.78 -6.52
N ARG A 380 -5.60 -16.91 -5.60
CA ARG A 380 -5.17 -16.91 -4.19
C ARG A 380 -6.34 -16.66 -3.25
N THR A 381 -6.11 -16.86 -1.95
CA THR A 381 -7.08 -16.57 -0.89
C THR A 381 -7.02 -15.08 -0.51
N PRO A 382 -8.11 -14.30 -0.60
CA PRO A 382 -8.14 -12.91 -0.12
C PRO A 382 -7.99 -12.85 1.40
N VAL A 383 -7.38 -11.77 1.90
CA VAL A 383 -7.16 -11.55 3.33
C VAL A 383 -7.58 -10.16 3.80
N TRP A 384 -8.26 -10.12 4.94
CA TRP A 384 -8.47 -8.91 5.76
C TRP A 384 -8.59 -9.30 7.23
N LEU A 385 -8.55 -8.34 8.15
CA LEU A 385 -8.60 -8.63 9.58
C LEU A 385 -9.74 -7.89 10.26
N MET A 386 -10.55 -8.61 11.06
CA MET A 386 -11.46 -7.95 11.99
C MET A 386 -10.67 -7.02 12.92
N ARG A 387 -11.19 -5.82 13.16
CA ARG A 387 -10.50 -4.75 13.93
C ARG A 387 -9.09 -4.43 13.37
N GLN A 388 -8.93 -4.50 12.06
CA GLN A 388 -7.72 -4.04 11.36
C GLN A 388 -7.38 -2.58 11.68
N ALA A 389 -8.37 -1.70 11.77
CA ALA A 389 -8.19 -0.36 12.34
C ALA A 389 -8.30 -0.46 13.87
N GLY A 390 -7.18 -0.51 14.58
CA GLY A 390 -7.20 -0.77 16.01
C GLY A 390 -5.97 -0.28 16.77
N ARG A 391 -6.10 -0.24 18.11
CA ARG A 391 -5.08 0.32 19.04
C ARG A 391 -3.74 -0.42 19.05
N TYR A 392 -3.61 -1.52 18.30
CA TYR A 392 -2.34 -2.18 18.08
C TYR A 392 -1.43 -1.35 17.15
N MET A 393 -2.03 -0.57 16.25
CA MET A 393 -1.32 0.35 15.35
C MET A 393 -0.94 1.66 16.07
N ALA A 394 0.29 2.12 15.85
CA ALA A 394 0.76 3.41 16.32
C ALA A 394 -0.08 4.57 15.75
N ALA A 395 -0.30 4.57 14.43
CA ALA A 395 -1.11 5.58 13.75
C ALA A 395 -2.56 5.66 14.28
N PHE A 396 -3.15 4.53 14.66
CA PHE A 396 -4.49 4.52 15.27
C PHE A 396 -4.48 5.13 16.68
N ARG A 397 -3.40 4.89 17.44
CA ARG A 397 -3.26 5.44 18.80
C ARG A 397 -3.21 6.96 18.80
N GLU A 398 -2.62 7.58 17.80
CA GLU A 398 -2.59 9.05 17.64
C GLU A 398 -3.98 9.70 17.66
N TYR A 399 -5.01 8.96 17.24
CA TYR A 399 -6.41 9.38 17.35
C TYR A 399 -7.04 8.87 18.64
N SER A 400 -6.91 7.57 18.93
CA SER A 400 -7.66 6.94 20.02
C SER A 400 -7.27 7.39 21.43
N GLU A 401 -6.08 7.98 21.58
CA GLU A 401 -5.61 8.58 22.84
C GLU A 401 -6.07 10.02 23.00
N LYS A 402 -6.46 10.70 21.92
CA LYS A 402 -6.86 12.11 21.91
C LYS A 402 -8.37 12.31 21.83
N TYR A 403 -9.07 11.45 21.09
CA TYR A 403 -10.48 11.63 20.75
C TYR A 403 -11.36 10.47 21.25
N PRO A 404 -12.53 10.77 21.85
CA PRO A 404 -13.54 9.78 22.21
C PRO A 404 -13.92 8.87 21.04
N PHE A 405 -14.41 7.66 21.35
CA PHE A 405 -14.74 6.68 20.30
C PHE A 405 -15.78 7.22 19.31
N ARG A 406 -16.92 7.71 19.80
CA ARG A 406 -18.00 8.23 18.95
C ARG A 406 -17.52 9.36 18.05
N GLN A 407 -16.71 10.28 18.57
CA GLN A 407 -16.14 11.35 17.74
C GLN A 407 -15.34 10.79 16.56
N ARG A 408 -14.53 9.76 16.77
CA ARG A 408 -13.72 9.14 15.71
C ARG A 408 -14.54 8.36 14.70
N SER A 409 -15.63 7.71 15.12
CA SER A 409 -16.50 6.91 14.25
C SER A 409 -17.61 7.71 13.56
N GLU A 410 -17.94 8.91 14.06
CA GLU A 410 -19.04 9.75 13.56
C GLU A 410 -18.56 11.03 12.88
N THR A 411 -17.24 11.29 12.88
CA THR A 411 -16.61 12.34 12.09
C THR A 411 -16.05 11.72 10.80
N PRO A 412 -16.61 12.02 9.61
CA PRO A 412 -16.20 11.37 8.37
C PRO A 412 -14.70 11.41 8.11
N SER A 413 -14.04 12.55 8.26
CA SER A 413 -12.59 12.66 8.02
C SER A 413 -11.76 11.73 8.91
N MET A 414 -12.12 11.56 10.19
CA MET A 414 -11.44 10.64 11.10
C MET A 414 -11.77 9.18 10.79
N ALA A 415 -13.04 8.88 10.49
CA ALA A 415 -13.47 7.53 10.17
C ALA A 415 -12.82 7.03 8.87
N ILE A 416 -12.74 7.89 7.85
CA ILE A 416 -12.08 7.61 6.57
C ILE A 416 -10.60 7.32 6.82
N GLU A 417 -9.88 8.22 7.49
CA GLU A 417 -8.46 8.07 7.80
C GLU A 417 -8.20 6.74 8.53
N LEU A 418 -8.92 6.48 9.63
CA LEU A 418 -8.73 5.27 10.42
C LEU A 418 -9.06 3.99 9.63
N SER A 419 -10.04 4.04 8.71
CA SER A 419 -10.39 2.90 7.86
C SER A 419 -9.30 2.57 6.84
N MET A 420 -8.61 3.60 6.32
CA MET A 420 -7.56 3.43 5.31
C MET A 420 -6.23 2.94 5.90
N GLN A 421 -5.93 3.24 7.17
CA GLN A 421 -4.67 2.86 7.82
C GLN A 421 -4.21 1.42 7.56
N PRO A 422 -5.06 0.38 7.64
CA PRO A 422 -4.62 -1.00 7.44
C PRO A 422 -4.37 -1.36 5.97
N LEU A 423 -5.08 -0.72 5.03
CA LEU A 423 -4.79 -0.87 3.61
C LEU A 423 -3.42 -0.26 3.29
N GLU A 424 -3.15 0.94 3.79
CA GLU A 424 -1.86 1.61 3.60
C GLU A 424 -0.71 0.89 4.30
N ALA A 425 -0.97 0.36 5.50
CA ALA A 425 0.06 -0.34 6.26
C ALA A 425 0.31 -1.74 5.69
N PHE A 426 -0.72 -2.54 5.43
CA PHE A 426 -0.58 -4.00 5.22
C PHE A 426 -1.04 -4.49 3.85
N GLY A 427 -1.69 -3.66 3.02
CA GLY A 427 -2.14 -4.09 1.70
C GLY A 427 -3.23 -5.17 1.73
N VAL A 428 -4.12 -5.11 2.73
CA VAL A 428 -5.28 -6.03 2.85
C VAL A 428 -6.21 -5.95 1.62
N ASP A 429 -6.90 -7.05 1.31
CA ASP A 429 -7.82 -7.14 0.16
C ASP A 429 -9.23 -6.57 0.48
N GLY A 430 -9.49 -6.27 1.76
CA GLY A 430 -10.75 -5.74 2.27
C GLY A 430 -10.55 -4.55 3.22
N VAL A 431 -11.25 -3.46 2.96
CA VAL A 431 -11.33 -2.30 3.86
C VAL A 431 -12.70 -2.28 4.51
N ILE A 432 -12.77 -2.42 5.83
CA ILE A 432 -14.01 -2.23 6.58
C ILE A 432 -14.07 -0.81 7.14
N MET A 433 -15.22 -0.15 7.00
CA MET A 433 -15.46 1.17 7.59
C MET A 433 -15.23 1.15 9.10
N PHE A 434 -14.51 2.13 9.63
CA PHE A 434 -14.35 2.34 11.07
C PHE A 434 -15.63 2.95 11.66
N SER A 435 -16.46 2.12 12.28
CA SER A 435 -17.69 2.54 12.97
C SER A 435 -18.02 1.64 14.17
N ASP A 436 -19.19 1.81 14.79
CA ASP A 436 -19.72 0.90 15.83
C ASP A 436 -20.97 0.16 15.33
N ILE A 437 -21.22 -1.05 15.85
CA ILE A 437 -22.48 -1.77 15.56
C ILE A 437 -23.70 -1.07 16.17
N LEU A 438 -23.50 -0.26 17.22
CA LEU A 438 -24.54 0.50 17.92
C LEU A 438 -24.86 1.85 17.24
N THR A 439 -24.10 2.26 16.23
CA THR A 439 -24.29 3.51 15.49
C THR A 439 -25.73 3.80 15.03
N PRO A 440 -26.56 2.83 14.57
CA PRO A 440 -27.93 3.14 14.18
C PRO A 440 -28.88 3.42 15.35
N LEU A 441 -28.54 3.07 16.60
CA LEU A 441 -29.45 3.15 17.74
C LEU A 441 -30.02 4.56 18.02
N PRO A 442 -29.23 5.66 17.97
CA PRO A 442 -29.78 7.01 18.18
C PRO A 442 -30.84 7.39 17.14
N ALA A 443 -30.69 6.93 15.88
CA ALA A 443 -31.70 7.13 14.85
C ALA A 443 -33.01 6.39 15.16
N LEU A 444 -32.93 5.27 15.90
CA LEU A 444 -34.07 4.52 16.43
C LEU A 444 -34.63 5.10 17.74
N GLY A 445 -34.07 6.21 18.24
CA GLY A 445 -34.46 6.83 19.50
C GLY A 445 -33.83 6.20 20.75
N ILE A 446 -32.79 5.37 20.59
CA ILE A 446 -32.08 4.73 21.70
C ILE A 446 -30.68 5.34 21.80
N GLU A 447 -30.50 6.22 22.79
CA GLU A 447 -29.21 6.85 23.03
C GLU A 447 -28.18 5.84 23.57
N PHE A 448 -26.93 6.01 23.15
CA PHE A 448 -25.79 5.28 23.71
C PHE A 448 -24.54 6.14 23.72
N ASP A 449 -23.60 5.79 24.58
CA ASP A 449 -22.24 6.34 24.55
C ASP A 449 -21.21 5.25 24.86
N VAL A 450 -19.94 5.47 24.52
CA VAL A 450 -18.84 4.53 24.76
C VAL A 450 -17.87 5.16 25.76
N ILE A 451 -17.99 4.75 27.02
CA ILE A 451 -17.18 5.28 28.11
C ILE A 451 -15.88 4.49 28.22
N SER A 452 -14.74 5.19 28.26
CA SER A 452 -13.42 4.57 28.42
C SER A 452 -13.37 3.67 29.66
N GLY A 453 -12.89 2.44 29.50
CA GLY A 453 -12.80 1.44 30.57
C GLY A 453 -14.13 0.74 30.94
N LYS A 454 -15.29 1.30 30.57
CA LYS A 454 -16.62 0.72 30.84
C LYS A 454 -17.27 0.11 29.60
N GLY A 455 -16.93 0.61 28.41
CA GLY A 455 -17.53 0.19 27.14
C GLY A 455 -18.86 0.91 26.88
N PRO A 456 -19.73 0.33 26.04
CA PRO A 456 -21.01 0.95 25.68
C PRO A 456 -21.94 1.05 26.90
N VAL A 457 -22.60 2.19 27.02
CA VAL A 457 -23.59 2.51 28.05
C VAL A 457 -24.86 3.00 27.36
N ILE A 458 -25.98 2.35 27.67
CA ILE A 458 -27.29 2.71 27.14
C ILE A 458 -28.16 3.12 28.35
N PRO A 459 -28.42 4.42 28.54
CA PRO A 459 -29.14 4.91 29.72
C PRO A 459 -30.61 4.49 29.70
N ASN A 460 -31.25 4.55 28.53
CA ASN A 460 -32.67 4.22 28.35
C ASN A 460 -32.80 2.78 27.85
N ARG A 461 -32.99 1.85 28.80
CA ARG A 461 -33.03 0.41 28.51
C ARG A 461 -34.40 0.00 27.97
N ILE A 462 -34.40 -1.00 27.11
CA ILE A 462 -35.64 -1.65 26.67
C ILE A 462 -36.04 -2.70 27.69
N ALA A 463 -37.21 -2.55 28.33
CA ALA A 463 -37.70 -3.49 29.33
C ALA A 463 -39.19 -3.84 29.19
N THR A 464 -39.98 -2.97 28.55
CA THR A 464 -41.44 -3.05 28.48
C THR A 464 -41.97 -2.90 27.04
N ALA A 465 -43.23 -3.25 26.82
CA ALA A 465 -43.92 -3.01 25.55
C ALA A 465 -43.87 -1.54 25.12
N MET A 466 -44.06 -0.62 26.06
CA MET A 466 -43.99 0.82 25.80
C MET A 466 -42.60 1.24 25.31
N ASP A 467 -41.52 0.67 25.88
CA ASP A 467 -40.16 0.96 25.41
C ASP A 467 -39.96 0.49 23.97
N VAL A 468 -40.47 -0.71 23.63
CA VAL A 468 -40.41 -1.26 22.27
C VAL A 468 -41.25 -0.45 21.30
N ASP A 469 -42.40 0.09 21.73
CA ASP A 469 -43.26 0.95 20.92
C ASP A 469 -42.63 2.32 20.63
N ASN A 470 -41.81 2.83 21.55
CA ASN A 470 -41.06 4.07 21.36
C ASN A 470 -39.86 3.94 20.43
N VAL A 471 -39.44 2.72 20.06
CA VAL A 471 -38.38 2.49 19.08
C VAL A 471 -38.85 2.99 17.71
N ARG A 472 -38.16 4.00 17.21
CA ARG A 472 -38.50 4.66 15.94
C ARG A 472 -38.14 3.76 14.76
N ARG A 473 -38.85 3.96 13.66
CA ARG A 473 -38.48 3.40 12.36
C ARG A 473 -37.29 4.16 11.77
N LEU A 474 -36.47 3.47 10.98
CA LEU A 474 -35.38 4.10 10.23
C LEU A 474 -35.85 4.46 8.81
N ASP A 475 -36.77 5.41 8.70
CA ASP A 475 -37.41 5.71 7.40
C ASP A 475 -36.49 6.53 6.45
N ASP A 476 -35.55 7.32 6.99
CA ASP A 476 -34.60 8.14 6.20
C ASP A 476 -33.19 8.12 6.83
N PRO A 477 -32.39 7.06 6.54
CA PRO A 477 -31.01 6.96 7.01
C PRO A 477 -30.11 8.11 6.53
N ALA A 478 -30.38 8.70 5.36
CA ALA A 478 -29.58 9.80 4.82
C ALA A 478 -29.70 11.06 5.69
N ARG A 479 -30.90 11.30 6.25
CA ARG A 479 -31.13 12.39 7.19
C ARG A 479 -30.62 12.09 8.60
N SER A 480 -30.82 10.88 9.12
CA SER A 480 -30.46 10.55 10.50
C SER A 480 -29.00 10.15 10.70
N LEU A 481 -28.36 9.61 9.66
CA LEU A 481 -26.99 9.10 9.68
C LEU A 481 -26.19 9.60 8.44
N PRO A 482 -26.15 10.91 8.16
CA PRO A 482 -25.50 11.45 6.95
C PRO A 482 -24.00 11.14 6.91
N PHE A 483 -23.34 11.14 8.07
CA PHE A 483 -21.91 10.88 8.19
C PHE A 483 -21.50 9.48 7.73
N VAL A 484 -22.39 8.48 7.86
CA VAL A 484 -22.14 7.11 7.39
C VAL A 484 -22.07 7.09 5.87
N GLY A 485 -23.06 7.72 5.20
CA GLY A 485 -23.09 7.79 3.75
C GLY A 485 -21.91 8.60 3.18
N GLU A 486 -21.54 9.72 3.83
CA GLU A 486 -20.36 10.49 3.45
C GLU A 486 -19.06 9.70 3.57
N THR A 487 -18.90 8.97 4.68
CA THR A 487 -17.73 8.12 4.95
C THR A 487 -17.61 7.03 3.88
N LEU A 488 -18.69 6.29 3.60
CA LEU A 488 -18.69 5.20 2.61
C LEU A 488 -18.45 5.70 1.18
N ARG A 489 -19.10 6.79 0.76
CA ARG A 489 -18.90 7.34 -0.59
C ARG A 489 -17.45 7.79 -0.80
N THR A 490 -16.83 8.34 0.24
CA THR A 490 -15.43 8.76 0.16
C THR A 490 -14.50 7.56 0.18
N LEU A 491 -14.70 6.61 1.10
CA LEU A 491 -13.93 5.36 1.12
C LEU A 491 -14.03 4.61 -0.19
N LYS A 492 -15.20 4.56 -0.84
CA LYS A 492 -15.36 3.88 -2.13
C LYS A 492 -14.47 4.49 -3.22
N LYS A 493 -14.24 5.80 -3.18
CA LYS A 493 -13.31 6.47 -4.09
C LYS A 493 -11.86 6.16 -3.73
N GLU A 494 -11.51 6.20 -2.45
CA GLU A 494 -10.15 5.96 -1.94
C GLU A 494 -9.67 4.52 -2.15
N VAL A 495 -10.59 3.54 -2.07
CA VAL A 495 -10.28 2.11 -2.29
C VAL A 495 -10.40 1.67 -3.75
N ALA A 496 -10.89 2.54 -4.64
CA ALA A 496 -11.16 2.19 -6.03
C ALA A 496 -9.90 1.66 -6.73
N GLY A 497 -10.01 0.47 -7.32
CA GLY A 497 -8.90 -0.20 -7.99
C GLY A 497 -7.81 -0.74 -7.07
N ARG A 498 -8.04 -0.79 -5.74
CA ARG A 498 -7.08 -1.26 -4.72
C ARG A 498 -7.60 -2.43 -3.89
N ALA A 499 -8.82 -2.34 -3.34
CA ALA A 499 -9.41 -3.31 -2.44
C ALA A 499 -10.96 -3.25 -2.44
N THR A 500 -11.62 -4.25 -1.88
CA THR A 500 -13.08 -4.27 -1.70
C THR A 500 -13.50 -3.45 -0.47
N LEU A 501 -14.54 -2.63 -0.58
CA LEU A 501 -15.12 -1.90 0.56
C LEU A 501 -16.19 -2.72 1.28
N LEU A 502 -15.97 -3.02 2.56
CA LEU A 502 -16.91 -3.73 3.42
C LEU A 502 -17.68 -2.73 4.28
N GLY A 503 -19.01 -2.80 4.20
CA GLY A 503 -19.91 -2.26 5.22
C GLY A 503 -20.20 -3.32 6.29
N PHE A 504 -20.84 -2.91 7.38
CA PHE A 504 -21.23 -3.84 8.42
C PHE A 504 -22.38 -3.35 9.28
N VAL A 505 -23.06 -4.30 9.92
CA VAL A 505 -24.16 -4.04 10.85
C VAL A 505 -24.11 -5.00 12.04
N GLY A 506 -24.67 -4.58 13.18
CA GLY A 506 -24.94 -5.49 14.30
C GLY A 506 -26.15 -6.37 14.02
N ALA A 507 -26.09 -7.64 14.38
CA ALA A 507 -27.23 -8.54 14.28
C ALA A 507 -28.35 -8.14 15.26
N PRO A 508 -29.64 -8.37 14.93
CA PRO A 508 -30.76 -7.93 15.77
C PRO A 508 -30.71 -8.44 17.21
N PHE A 509 -30.29 -9.70 17.44
CA PHE A 509 -30.17 -10.23 18.79
C PHE A 509 -29.07 -9.53 19.60
N THR A 510 -27.90 -9.33 19.01
CA THR A 510 -26.81 -8.56 19.63
C THR A 510 -27.24 -7.15 20.02
N LEU A 511 -27.93 -6.42 19.13
CA LEU A 511 -28.41 -5.07 19.42
C LEU A 511 -29.51 -5.06 20.50
N ALA A 512 -30.44 -6.02 20.45
CA ALA A 512 -31.43 -6.21 21.50
C ALA A 512 -30.77 -6.48 22.85
N ALA A 513 -29.75 -7.35 22.89
CA ALA A 513 -29.02 -7.66 24.11
C ALA A 513 -28.35 -6.40 24.69
N TYR A 514 -27.61 -5.61 23.90
CA TYR A 514 -27.00 -4.37 24.40
C TYR A 514 -28.05 -3.41 24.99
N THR A 515 -29.18 -3.22 24.32
CA THR A 515 -30.22 -2.26 24.73
C THR A 515 -31.03 -2.72 25.94
N ILE A 516 -31.26 -4.03 26.11
CA ILE A 516 -31.91 -4.60 27.31
C ILE A 516 -30.94 -4.63 28.50
N GLU A 517 -29.68 -5.01 28.25
CA GLU A 517 -28.63 -5.06 29.27
C GLU A 517 -28.10 -3.68 29.66
N GLY A 518 -28.38 -2.64 28.86
CA GLY A 518 -27.93 -1.27 29.08
C GLY A 518 -26.43 -1.05 28.82
N GLY A 519 -25.80 -1.93 28.05
CA GLY A 519 -24.35 -1.98 27.83
C GLY A 519 -23.81 -3.41 27.74
N SER A 520 -22.49 -3.58 27.84
CA SER A 520 -21.86 -4.90 27.85
C SER A 520 -22.32 -5.75 29.04
N SER A 521 -22.51 -7.06 28.85
CA SER A 521 -22.99 -7.97 29.89
C SER A 521 -22.32 -9.34 29.80
N LYS A 522 -21.77 -9.88 30.89
CA LYS A 522 -21.09 -11.18 30.82
C LYS A 522 -22.01 -12.36 30.45
N ASN A 523 -23.29 -12.30 30.86
CA ASN A 523 -24.21 -13.44 30.84
C ASN A 523 -25.57 -13.13 30.19
N CYS A 524 -25.80 -11.89 29.73
CA CYS A 524 -27.07 -11.42 29.17
C CYS A 524 -28.31 -11.78 30.01
N LEU A 525 -28.23 -11.61 31.34
CA LEU A 525 -29.25 -12.09 32.27
C LEU A 525 -30.62 -11.45 32.07
N LYS A 526 -30.68 -10.15 31.74
CA LYS A 526 -31.95 -9.43 31.55
C LYS A 526 -32.61 -9.86 30.26
N THR A 527 -31.81 -10.01 29.20
CA THR A 527 -32.24 -10.51 27.90
C THR A 527 -32.78 -11.94 28.02
N LYS A 528 -32.04 -12.83 28.68
CA LYS A 528 -32.50 -14.21 28.95
C LYS A 528 -33.73 -14.25 29.84
N ARG A 529 -33.87 -13.34 30.81
CA ARG A 529 -35.10 -13.20 31.58
C ARG A 529 -36.28 -12.86 30.68
N MET A 530 -36.12 -11.92 29.74
CA MET A 530 -37.18 -11.58 28.77
C MET A 530 -37.54 -12.78 27.89
N MET A 531 -36.56 -13.58 27.43
CA MET A 531 -36.84 -14.81 26.68
C MET A 531 -37.75 -15.82 27.42
N MET A 532 -37.69 -15.83 28.76
CA MET A 532 -38.44 -16.78 29.59
C MET A 532 -39.80 -16.23 30.04
N TYR A 533 -39.85 -14.94 30.36
CA TYR A 533 -41.05 -14.31 30.93
C TYR A 533 -41.95 -13.63 29.88
N ASP A 534 -41.36 -13.09 28.82
CA ASP A 534 -42.10 -12.40 27.75
C ASP A 534 -41.41 -12.57 26.38
N PRO A 535 -41.40 -13.80 25.84
CA PRO A 535 -40.79 -14.07 24.55
C PRO A 535 -41.48 -13.31 23.41
N THR A 536 -42.79 -13.04 23.52
CA THR A 536 -43.55 -12.30 22.51
C THR A 536 -43.02 -10.88 22.37
N LEU A 537 -42.82 -10.17 23.49
CA LEU A 537 -42.22 -8.84 23.47
C LEU A 537 -40.84 -8.83 22.82
N LEU A 538 -39.99 -9.81 23.15
CA LEU A 538 -38.67 -9.91 22.54
C LEU A 538 -38.76 -10.15 21.03
N HIS A 539 -39.67 -11.01 20.57
CA HIS A 539 -39.87 -11.24 19.14
C HIS A 539 -40.33 -9.98 18.40
N VAL A 540 -41.25 -9.19 18.98
CA VAL A 540 -41.67 -7.90 18.40
C VAL A 540 -40.49 -6.94 18.30
N TYR A 541 -39.65 -6.89 19.33
CA TYR A 541 -38.49 -6.00 19.32
C TYR A 541 -37.43 -6.43 18.29
N LEU A 542 -37.10 -7.72 18.25
CA LEU A 542 -36.17 -8.29 17.27
C LEU A 542 -36.65 -8.05 15.83
N ASP A 543 -37.96 -8.12 15.59
CA ASP A 543 -38.54 -7.85 14.26
C ASP A 543 -38.39 -6.38 13.83
N LYS A 544 -38.62 -5.45 14.76
CA LYS A 544 -38.38 -4.01 14.54
C LYS A 544 -36.90 -3.74 14.23
N LEU A 545 -35.98 -4.32 15.02
CA LEU A 545 -34.55 -4.19 14.79
C LEU A 545 -34.12 -4.82 13.46
N ALA A 546 -34.60 -6.01 13.11
CA ALA A 546 -34.26 -6.66 11.85
C ALA A 546 -34.66 -5.82 10.64
N THR A 547 -35.84 -5.18 10.69
CA THR A 547 -36.30 -4.29 9.63
C THR A 547 -35.38 -3.07 9.51
N ALA A 548 -35.16 -2.36 10.62
CA ALA A 548 -34.30 -1.16 10.63
C ALA A 548 -32.85 -1.45 10.23
N ILE A 549 -32.30 -2.58 10.62
CA ILE A 549 -30.93 -2.98 10.26
C ILE A 549 -30.83 -3.43 8.80
N GLY A 550 -31.87 -4.07 8.26
CA GLY A 550 -31.96 -4.31 6.81
C GLY A 550 -31.95 -3.01 6.01
N ASP A 551 -32.74 -2.01 6.43
CA ASP A 551 -32.74 -0.67 5.83
C ASP A 551 -31.38 0.01 5.94
N TYR A 552 -30.73 -0.06 7.11
CA TYR A 552 -29.40 0.51 7.32
C TYR A 552 -28.32 -0.16 6.47
N ALA A 553 -28.37 -1.49 6.30
CA ALA A 553 -27.46 -2.22 5.44
C ALA A 553 -27.63 -1.81 3.97
N CYS A 554 -28.87 -1.67 3.49
CA CYS A 554 -29.14 -1.16 2.13
C CYS A 554 -28.60 0.25 1.94
N TYR A 555 -28.80 1.13 2.92
CA TYR A 555 -28.21 2.48 2.89
C TYR A 555 -26.68 2.46 2.79
N GLN A 556 -25.99 1.54 3.46
CA GLN A 556 -24.53 1.41 3.30
C GLN A 556 -24.14 0.97 1.88
N ILE A 557 -24.89 0.03 1.30
CA ILE A 557 -24.69 -0.47 -0.07
C ILE A 557 -24.88 0.67 -1.09
N GLU A 558 -25.99 1.40 -0.98
CA GLU A 558 -26.30 2.57 -1.82
C GLU A 558 -25.21 3.66 -1.76
N ASN A 559 -24.39 3.66 -0.71
CA ASN A 559 -23.28 4.60 -0.52
C ASN A 559 -21.90 4.02 -0.81
N GLY A 560 -21.81 2.77 -1.27
CA GLY A 560 -20.59 2.20 -1.84
C GLY A 560 -20.06 0.93 -1.15
N ALA A 561 -20.71 0.43 -0.10
CA ALA A 561 -20.35 -0.87 0.46
C ALA A 561 -20.63 -2.00 -0.56
N GLU A 562 -19.63 -2.84 -0.81
CA GLU A 562 -19.70 -3.92 -1.80
C GLU A 562 -20.01 -5.28 -1.19
N VAL A 563 -19.76 -5.41 0.12
CA VAL A 563 -20.05 -6.56 0.95
C VAL A 563 -20.56 -6.04 2.30
N ILE A 564 -21.55 -6.71 2.89
CA ILE A 564 -22.01 -6.40 4.25
C ILE A 564 -21.70 -7.56 5.18
N GLN A 565 -21.01 -7.27 6.30
CA GLN A 565 -20.88 -8.23 7.39
C GLN A 565 -21.90 -7.97 8.50
N VAL A 566 -22.66 -9.01 8.88
CA VAL A 566 -23.60 -9.02 9.99
C VAL A 566 -22.91 -9.62 11.22
N PHE A 567 -22.73 -8.82 12.26
CA PHE A 567 -22.05 -9.21 13.50
C PHE A 567 -23.02 -9.66 14.58
N GLU A 568 -23.10 -10.97 14.83
CA GLU A 568 -23.77 -11.57 15.99
C GLU A 568 -22.75 -11.87 17.10
N SER A 569 -22.27 -10.81 17.75
CA SER A 569 -21.21 -10.88 18.78
C SER A 569 -21.62 -11.66 20.03
N TRP A 570 -22.92 -11.79 20.30
CA TRP A 570 -23.46 -12.48 21.47
C TRP A 570 -23.99 -13.89 21.19
N ALA A 571 -23.67 -14.51 20.04
CA ALA A 571 -24.16 -15.85 19.72
C ALA A 571 -23.79 -16.90 20.79
N HIS A 572 -22.59 -16.80 21.39
CA HIS A 572 -22.12 -17.64 22.50
C HIS A 572 -23.00 -17.60 23.77
N GLN A 573 -23.94 -16.65 23.87
CA GLN A 573 -24.89 -16.60 24.97
C GLN A 573 -26.10 -17.52 24.76
N LEU A 574 -26.30 -18.03 23.55
CA LEU A 574 -27.49 -18.79 23.16
C LEU A 574 -27.19 -20.29 23.16
N SER A 575 -28.18 -21.09 23.59
CA SER A 575 -28.23 -22.50 23.22
C SER A 575 -28.59 -22.65 21.72
N PRO A 576 -28.38 -23.83 21.11
CA PRO A 576 -28.78 -24.08 19.73
C PRO A 576 -30.28 -23.78 19.47
N SER A 577 -31.17 -24.17 20.40
CA SER A 577 -32.60 -23.88 20.30
C SER A 577 -32.93 -22.39 20.43
N GLN A 578 -32.18 -21.65 21.25
CA GLN A 578 -32.33 -20.21 21.38
C GLN A 578 -31.80 -19.46 20.15
N PHE A 579 -30.70 -19.94 19.54
CA PHE A 579 -30.17 -19.39 18.29
C PHE A 579 -31.20 -19.47 17.16
N LEU A 580 -31.82 -20.63 16.98
CA LEU A 580 -32.90 -20.85 16.00
C LEU A 580 -34.14 -19.99 16.25
N LYS A 581 -34.39 -19.59 17.50
CA LYS A 581 -35.58 -18.82 17.87
C LYS A 581 -35.36 -17.31 17.84
N TYR A 582 -34.21 -16.84 18.30
CA TYR A 582 -33.99 -15.42 18.61
C TYR A 582 -32.89 -14.74 17.80
N SER A 583 -32.02 -15.47 17.10
CA SER A 583 -30.94 -14.88 16.31
C SER A 583 -31.10 -15.19 14.82
N LYS A 584 -31.03 -16.47 14.42
CA LYS A 584 -31.05 -16.89 13.02
C LYS A 584 -32.22 -16.28 12.21
N PRO A 585 -33.49 -16.36 12.63
CA PRO A 585 -34.61 -15.85 11.83
C PRO A 585 -34.50 -14.35 11.53
N TYR A 586 -33.90 -13.60 12.45
CA TYR A 586 -33.78 -12.14 12.35
C TYR A 586 -32.54 -11.73 11.55
N ALA A 587 -31.45 -12.48 11.65
CA ALA A 587 -30.32 -12.35 10.73
C ALA A 587 -30.71 -12.71 9.28
N ASP A 588 -31.52 -13.75 9.12
CA ASP A 588 -32.09 -14.14 7.82
C ASP A 588 -33.05 -13.07 7.29
N LYS A 589 -33.87 -12.45 8.15
CA LYS A 589 -34.72 -11.31 7.76
C LYS A 589 -33.90 -10.10 7.30
N VAL A 590 -32.83 -9.73 8.01
CA VAL A 590 -31.91 -8.66 7.55
C VAL A 590 -31.35 -9.00 6.17
N THR A 591 -30.88 -10.23 5.98
CA THR A 591 -30.36 -10.70 4.69
C THR A 591 -31.42 -10.64 3.60
N ALA A 592 -32.63 -11.13 3.86
CA ALA A 592 -33.73 -11.12 2.90
C ALA A 592 -34.08 -9.71 2.43
N ILE A 593 -34.14 -8.75 3.36
CA ILE A 593 -34.38 -7.34 3.05
C ILE A 593 -33.28 -6.75 2.15
N VAL A 594 -32.02 -7.11 2.39
CA VAL A 594 -30.91 -6.68 1.52
C VAL A 594 -31.02 -7.34 0.15
N LYS A 595 -31.25 -8.66 0.09
CA LYS A 595 -31.35 -9.40 -1.16
C LYS A 595 -32.54 -9.00 -2.03
N GLU A 596 -33.61 -8.49 -1.43
CA GLU A 596 -34.74 -7.92 -2.16
C GLU A 596 -34.35 -6.66 -2.96
N ARG A 597 -33.44 -5.83 -2.42
CA ARG A 597 -33.03 -4.56 -3.04
C ARG A 597 -31.70 -4.62 -3.79
N HIS A 598 -30.78 -5.45 -3.31
CA HIS A 598 -29.40 -5.59 -3.77
C HIS A 598 -29.00 -7.09 -3.82
N PRO A 599 -29.64 -7.89 -4.69
CA PRO A 599 -29.41 -9.34 -4.75
C PRO A 599 -27.95 -9.73 -5.02
N GLU A 600 -27.20 -8.86 -5.70
CA GLU A 600 -25.80 -9.03 -6.11
C GLU A 600 -24.76 -8.80 -5.00
N VAL A 601 -25.16 -8.20 -3.87
CA VAL A 601 -24.25 -7.87 -2.77
C VAL A 601 -24.11 -9.05 -1.82
N PRO A 602 -22.90 -9.58 -1.59
CA PRO A 602 -22.69 -10.66 -0.64
C PRO A 602 -22.90 -10.23 0.81
N ILE A 603 -23.54 -11.10 1.59
CA ILE A 603 -23.72 -10.98 3.03
C ILE A 603 -22.88 -12.04 3.75
N ILE A 604 -22.02 -11.57 4.65
CA ILE A 604 -21.21 -12.41 5.53
C ILE A 604 -21.86 -12.43 6.93
N PHE A 605 -22.21 -13.60 7.45
CA PHE A 605 -22.68 -13.73 8.83
C PHE A 605 -21.55 -14.16 9.76
N PHE A 606 -21.26 -13.38 10.80
CA PHE A 606 -20.30 -13.74 11.85
C PHE A 606 -21.03 -13.98 13.17
N GLY A 607 -20.96 -15.21 13.69
CA GLY A 607 -21.50 -15.58 15.00
C GLY A 607 -20.41 -15.97 15.98
N HIS A 608 -20.05 -15.09 16.92
CA HIS A 608 -19.00 -15.40 17.90
C HIS A 608 -19.47 -16.48 18.89
N GLY A 609 -18.77 -17.63 18.90
CA GLY A 609 -19.09 -18.85 19.64
C GLY A 609 -20.15 -19.74 18.97
N ALA A 610 -20.67 -19.33 17.82
CA ALA A 610 -21.67 -20.10 17.07
C ALA A 610 -21.07 -21.33 16.37
N SER A 611 -19.74 -21.44 16.34
CA SER A 611 -19.00 -22.63 15.90
C SER A 611 -19.45 -23.93 16.61
N SER A 612 -19.98 -23.83 17.84
CA SER A 612 -20.49 -24.95 18.62
C SER A 612 -21.81 -25.55 18.09
N PHE A 613 -22.48 -24.88 17.15
CA PHE A 613 -23.70 -25.31 16.48
C PHE A 613 -23.67 -24.90 15.00
N LEU A 614 -22.51 -25.12 14.37
CA LEU A 614 -22.20 -24.70 13.00
C LEU A 614 -23.19 -25.24 11.96
N GLU A 615 -23.71 -26.44 12.17
CA GLU A 615 -24.69 -27.08 11.30
C GLU A 615 -25.97 -26.25 11.12
N LEU A 616 -26.33 -25.44 12.13
CA LEU A 616 -27.51 -24.58 12.09
C LEU A 616 -27.31 -23.33 11.22
N GLN A 617 -26.07 -23.06 10.79
CA GLN A 617 -25.70 -21.93 9.96
C GLN A 617 -25.67 -22.29 8.46
N GLY A 618 -25.63 -23.58 8.12
CA GLY A 618 -25.48 -24.06 6.74
C GLY A 618 -26.58 -23.59 5.79
N ASP A 619 -27.82 -23.50 6.28
CA ASP A 619 -29.02 -23.08 5.55
C ASP A 619 -29.43 -21.63 5.82
N MET A 620 -28.63 -20.84 6.55
CA MET A 620 -28.89 -19.40 6.70
C MET A 620 -28.94 -18.69 5.35
N ALA A 621 -29.67 -17.59 5.28
CA ALA A 621 -29.80 -16.79 4.06
C ALA A 621 -28.49 -16.10 3.64
N ALA A 622 -27.56 -15.90 4.57
CA ALA A 622 -26.25 -15.30 4.30
C ALA A 622 -25.44 -16.14 3.30
N ASP A 623 -24.74 -15.46 2.38
CA ASP A 623 -23.96 -16.07 1.31
C ASP A 623 -22.68 -16.74 1.86
N MET A 624 -22.13 -16.22 2.96
CA MET A 624 -20.88 -16.68 3.55
C MET A 624 -20.97 -16.71 5.09
N ILE A 625 -20.33 -17.72 5.70
CA ILE A 625 -20.21 -17.83 7.17
C ILE A 625 -18.80 -17.45 7.61
N CYS A 626 -18.67 -16.45 8.47
CA CYS A 626 -17.42 -16.10 9.13
C CYS A 626 -17.30 -16.90 10.45
N LEU A 627 -16.23 -17.68 10.53
CA LEU A 627 -15.96 -18.66 11.58
C LEU A 627 -15.01 -18.07 12.63
N ASP A 628 -15.25 -18.41 13.90
CA ASP A 628 -14.23 -18.23 14.92
C ASP A 628 -13.25 -19.42 14.97
N TRP A 629 -12.23 -19.31 15.83
CA TRP A 629 -11.15 -20.29 15.92
C TRP A 629 -11.51 -21.56 16.70
N GLN A 630 -12.71 -21.65 17.30
CA GLN A 630 -13.10 -22.81 18.09
C GLN A 630 -13.50 -24.02 17.24
N VAL A 631 -13.57 -23.86 15.92
CA VAL A 631 -13.79 -24.95 14.97
C VAL A 631 -12.57 -25.13 14.07
N ASP A 632 -12.20 -26.38 13.81
CA ASP A 632 -11.19 -26.68 12.80
C ASP A 632 -11.74 -26.36 11.39
N MET A 633 -10.96 -25.64 10.57
CA MET A 633 -11.40 -25.22 9.23
C MET A 633 -11.86 -26.39 8.35
N ALA A 634 -11.18 -27.54 8.38
CA ALA A 634 -11.58 -28.70 7.58
C ALA A 634 -12.91 -29.31 8.07
N THR A 635 -13.16 -29.27 9.38
CA THR A 635 -14.46 -29.64 9.96
C THR A 635 -15.56 -28.68 9.53
N ALA A 636 -15.28 -27.37 9.53
CA ALA A 636 -16.24 -26.39 9.07
C ALA A 636 -16.61 -26.59 7.60
N ARG A 637 -15.62 -26.82 6.73
CA ARG A 637 -15.84 -27.13 5.31
C ARG A 637 -16.69 -28.39 5.10
N ARG A 638 -16.45 -29.46 5.86
CA ARG A 638 -17.30 -30.67 5.81
C ARG A 638 -18.74 -30.41 6.25
N THR A 639 -18.92 -29.57 7.26
CA THR A 639 -20.23 -29.28 7.87
C THR A 639 -21.07 -28.34 7.00
N LEU A 640 -20.45 -27.28 6.47
CA LEU A 640 -21.13 -26.26 5.65
C LEU A 640 -21.19 -26.62 4.15
N GLY A 641 -20.46 -27.64 3.72
CA GLY A 641 -20.44 -28.10 2.33
C GLY A 641 -19.90 -27.03 1.38
N ALA A 642 -20.69 -26.67 0.37
CA ALA A 642 -20.30 -25.71 -0.66
C ALA A 642 -20.39 -24.24 -0.21
N LYS A 643 -20.98 -23.96 0.97
CA LYS A 643 -21.14 -22.58 1.44
C LYS A 643 -19.76 -21.95 1.72
N PRO A 644 -19.43 -20.78 1.11
CA PRO A 644 -18.18 -20.08 1.37
C PRO A 644 -17.98 -19.73 2.84
N VAL A 645 -16.71 -19.61 3.25
CA VAL A 645 -16.34 -19.30 4.64
C VAL A 645 -15.36 -18.13 4.73
N SER A 646 -15.39 -17.41 5.86
CA SER A 646 -14.35 -16.45 6.24
C SER A 646 -13.75 -16.83 7.60
N GLY A 647 -12.50 -16.44 7.87
CA GLY A 647 -11.80 -16.80 9.10
C GLY A 647 -10.64 -17.77 8.85
N ASN A 648 -10.16 -18.52 9.84
CA ASN A 648 -10.63 -18.52 11.22
C ASN A 648 -9.50 -18.55 12.24
N VAL A 649 -8.35 -17.99 11.88
CA VAL A 649 -7.13 -18.04 12.69
C VAL A 649 -7.35 -17.38 14.06
N ASP A 650 -6.90 -18.02 15.13
CA ASP A 650 -6.95 -17.44 16.48
C ASP A 650 -6.14 -16.13 16.53
N PRO A 651 -6.71 -14.99 16.96
CA PRO A 651 -5.97 -13.72 17.06
C PRO A 651 -4.71 -13.78 17.91
N THR A 652 -4.64 -14.70 18.88
CA THR A 652 -3.47 -14.87 19.75
C THR A 652 -2.25 -15.45 19.03
N VAL A 653 -2.44 -16.09 17.87
CA VAL A 653 -1.34 -16.53 16.98
C VAL A 653 -0.41 -15.38 16.64
N LEU A 654 -0.95 -14.17 16.47
CA LEU A 654 -0.17 -12.96 16.16
C LEU A 654 0.70 -12.47 17.32
N LEU A 655 0.63 -13.11 18.50
CA LEU A 655 1.53 -12.88 19.63
C LEU A 655 2.67 -13.92 19.69
N GLY A 656 2.62 -14.93 18.81
CA GLY A 656 3.64 -15.96 18.68
C GLY A 656 4.81 -15.55 17.79
N PRO A 657 5.80 -16.45 17.62
CA PRO A 657 6.94 -16.19 16.76
C PRO A 657 6.54 -16.22 15.26
N PRO A 658 7.32 -15.59 14.36
CA PRO A 658 7.03 -15.52 12.93
C PRO A 658 6.65 -16.85 12.27
N GLU A 659 7.40 -17.92 12.56
CA GLU A 659 7.16 -19.26 12.02
C GLU A 659 5.80 -19.84 12.45
N GLY A 660 5.32 -19.49 13.65
CA GLY A 660 4.00 -19.90 14.13
C GLY A 660 2.87 -19.18 13.40
N ILE A 661 3.08 -17.92 13.04
CA ILE A 661 2.12 -17.13 12.24
C ILE A 661 2.03 -17.72 10.83
N VAL A 662 3.17 -17.95 10.19
CA VAL A 662 3.23 -18.55 8.84
C VAL A 662 2.55 -19.91 8.82
N ALA A 663 2.89 -20.79 9.76
CA ALA A 663 2.31 -22.12 9.85
C ALA A 663 0.79 -22.11 10.05
N ALA A 664 0.28 -21.18 10.87
CA ALA A 664 -1.16 -21.04 11.11
C ALA A 664 -1.93 -20.53 9.87
N VAL A 665 -1.34 -19.59 9.12
CA VAL A 665 -1.91 -19.11 7.85
C VAL A 665 -1.94 -20.25 6.82
N ASP A 666 -0.80 -20.92 6.61
CA ASP A 666 -0.68 -22.05 5.69
C ASP A 666 -1.67 -23.16 6.03
N GLU A 667 -1.77 -23.53 7.32
CA GLU A 667 -2.68 -24.56 7.78
C GLU A 667 -4.14 -24.17 7.54
N CYS A 668 -4.52 -22.93 7.84
CA CYS A 668 -5.88 -22.43 7.64
C CYS A 668 -6.27 -22.46 6.16
N VAL A 669 -5.44 -21.88 5.29
CA VAL A 669 -5.67 -21.82 3.83
C VAL A 669 -5.71 -23.23 3.23
N ARG A 670 -4.77 -24.10 3.61
CA ARG A 670 -4.74 -25.50 3.15
C ARG A 670 -5.99 -26.27 3.58
N LYS A 671 -6.45 -26.10 4.82
CA LYS A 671 -7.66 -26.78 5.34
C LYS A 671 -8.95 -26.23 4.74
N ALA A 672 -8.97 -25.00 4.24
CA ALA A 672 -10.11 -24.43 3.56
C ALA A 672 -10.38 -25.08 2.19
N GLY A 673 -9.36 -25.69 1.56
CA GLY A 673 -9.54 -26.60 0.44
C GLY A 673 -9.66 -25.96 -0.95
N GLY A 674 -9.02 -24.81 -1.17
CA GLY A 674 -8.73 -24.31 -2.53
C GLY A 674 -9.76 -23.37 -3.18
N GLY A 675 -10.74 -22.84 -2.42
CA GLY A 675 -11.67 -21.83 -2.94
C GLY A 675 -12.86 -21.55 -2.03
N GLY A 676 -13.54 -20.42 -2.23
CA GLY A 676 -14.66 -19.97 -1.38
C GLY A 676 -14.22 -19.72 0.07
N HIS A 677 -13.05 -19.13 0.26
CA HIS A 677 -12.45 -18.82 1.55
C HIS A 677 -11.90 -17.40 1.55
N ILE A 678 -12.31 -16.58 2.53
CA ILE A 678 -11.66 -15.31 2.85
C ILE A 678 -10.88 -15.49 4.15
N LEU A 679 -9.54 -15.47 4.06
CA LEU A 679 -8.73 -15.56 5.26
C LEU A 679 -9.00 -14.35 6.16
N ASN A 680 -9.27 -14.65 7.41
CA ASN A 680 -9.45 -13.66 8.46
C ASN A 680 -9.04 -14.28 9.79
N LEU A 681 -8.94 -13.45 10.82
CA LEU A 681 -8.94 -13.92 12.19
C LEU A 681 -10.35 -14.39 12.58
N GLY A 682 -10.44 -15.24 13.60
CA GLY A 682 -11.71 -15.66 14.21
C GLY A 682 -12.32 -14.62 15.16
N HIS A 683 -11.59 -13.53 15.45
CA HIS A 683 -12.05 -12.35 16.18
C HIS A 683 -11.12 -11.17 15.89
N GLY A 684 -11.46 -9.96 16.35
CA GLY A 684 -10.64 -8.77 16.09
C GLY A 684 -9.25 -8.78 16.71
N VAL A 685 -8.29 -8.14 16.02
CA VAL A 685 -6.88 -7.98 16.44
C VAL A 685 -6.78 -7.50 17.91
N ILE A 686 -5.82 -8.06 18.65
CA ILE A 686 -5.60 -7.76 20.07
C ILE A 686 -4.74 -6.49 20.20
N LYS A 687 -5.03 -5.66 21.21
CA LYS A 687 -4.33 -4.36 21.41
C LYS A 687 -2.79 -4.50 21.48
N THR A 688 -2.29 -5.61 22.01
CA THR A 688 -0.85 -5.86 22.21
C THR A 688 -0.17 -6.54 21.03
N THR A 689 -0.90 -6.79 19.93
CA THR A 689 -0.35 -7.41 18.73
C THR A 689 0.69 -6.50 18.06
N PRO A 690 1.90 -6.99 17.75
CA PRO A 690 2.87 -6.23 16.95
C PRO A 690 2.37 -5.97 15.52
N GLU A 691 2.64 -4.80 14.96
CA GLU A 691 2.24 -4.48 13.57
C GLU A 691 2.92 -5.39 12.55
N ASP A 692 4.20 -5.75 12.79
CA ASP A 692 4.94 -6.67 11.92
C ASP A 692 4.34 -8.07 11.89
N ALA A 693 3.68 -8.51 12.98
CA ALA A 693 2.97 -9.78 13.00
C ALA A 693 1.73 -9.75 12.11
N VAL A 694 1.02 -8.62 12.06
CA VAL A 694 -0.11 -8.41 11.14
C VAL A 694 0.38 -8.34 9.69
N ARG A 695 1.48 -7.63 9.44
CA ARG A 695 2.12 -7.59 8.11
C ARG A 695 2.47 -8.99 7.63
N LEU A 696 3.20 -9.75 8.45
CA LEU A 696 3.58 -11.12 8.13
C LEU A 696 2.37 -12.01 7.85
N PHE A 697 1.30 -11.89 8.63
CA PHE A 697 0.05 -12.63 8.40
C PHE A 697 -0.55 -12.33 7.02
N VAL A 698 -0.63 -11.05 6.64
CA VAL A 698 -1.16 -10.61 5.35
C VAL A 698 -0.25 -11.04 4.20
N ASP A 699 1.05 -10.78 4.30
CA ASP A 699 2.03 -11.11 3.26
C ASP A 699 2.09 -12.62 3.01
N THR A 700 2.07 -13.43 4.08
CA THR A 700 2.02 -14.89 3.97
C THR A 700 0.78 -15.32 3.21
N ALA A 701 -0.39 -14.80 3.58
CA ALA A 701 -1.65 -15.16 2.94
C ALA A 701 -1.66 -14.82 1.45
N LYS A 702 -1.12 -13.64 1.08
CA LYS A 702 -1.04 -13.19 -0.31
C LYS A 702 0.01 -13.95 -1.13
N SER A 703 0.99 -14.58 -0.48
CA SER A 703 2.00 -15.41 -1.15
C SER A 703 1.52 -16.81 -1.55
N ILE A 704 0.39 -17.28 -0.99
CA ILE A 704 -0.12 -18.63 -1.23
C ILE A 704 -0.99 -18.67 -2.49
N GLU A 705 -0.43 -19.23 -3.56
CA GLU A 705 -1.16 -19.58 -4.78
C GLU A 705 -2.01 -20.85 -4.58
N LEU A 706 -3.28 -20.76 -4.93
CA LEU A 706 -4.21 -21.89 -4.97
C LEU A 706 -3.97 -22.68 -6.26
N LYS A 707 -3.71 -23.98 -6.12
CA LYS A 707 -3.63 -24.87 -7.28
C LYS A 707 -4.99 -24.96 -7.93
N ALA A 708 -5.07 -24.70 -9.25
CA ALA A 708 -6.28 -24.93 -10.03
C ALA A 708 -6.76 -26.35 -9.78
N ALA A 709 -8.00 -26.50 -9.30
CA ALA A 709 -8.61 -27.81 -9.14
C ALA A 709 -8.62 -28.50 -10.51
N SER A 710 -7.74 -29.49 -10.70
CA SER A 710 -7.79 -30.38 -11.85
C SER A 710 -9.17 -31.00 -11.87
N ARG A 711 -9.96 -30.64 -12.89
CA ARG A 711 -11.15 -31.40 -13.27
C ARG A 711 -10.65 -32.76 -13.74
N GLU A 712 -10.44 -33.69 -12.81
CA GLU A 712 -10.40 -35.10 -13.16
C GLU A 712 -11.80 -35.48 -13.64
N SER A 713 -11.92 -35.52 -14.96
CA SER A 713 -13.01 -36.18 -15.65
C SER A 713 -13.03 -37.65 -15.25
N GLY A 714 -14.09 -38.06 -14.54
CA GLY A 714 -14.69 -39.39 -14.56
C GLY A 714 -13.76 -40.60 -14.49
N SER A 715 -13.65 -41.19 -13.29
CA SER A 715 -13.73 -42.64 -13.17
C SER A 715 -14.65 -42.99 -12.00
N GLU A 716 -15.78 -43.63 -12.31
CA GLU A 716 -16.66 -44.24 -11.33
C GLU A 716 -15.86 -45.17 -10.40
N GLY A 717 -15.72 -44.77 -9.14
CA GLY A 717 -15.38 -45.70 -8.06
C GLY A 717 -16.60 -46.54 -7.70
N PRO A 718 -16.43 -47.81 -7.28
CA PRO A 718 -17.55 -48.70 -7.01
C PRO A 718 -18.40 -48.16 -5.85
N PRO A 719 -19.72 -48.43 -5.83
CA PRO A 719 -20.64 -47.83 -4.88
C PRO A 719 -20.25 -48.24 -3.44
N PRO A 720 -20.44 -47.34 -2.46
CA PRO A 720 -20.14 -47.66 -1.06
C PRO A 720 -21.03 -48.82 -0.60
N SER A 721 -20.38 -49.85 -0.06
CA SER A 721 -21.01 -50.99 0.59
C SER A 721 -21.99 -50.51 1.67
N SER A 722 -23.20 -51.06 1.62
CA SER A 722 -24.30 -50.89 2.57
C SER A 722 -23.84 -50.80 4.03
N VAL A 723 -23.99 -49.61 4.64
CA VAL A 723 -23.96 -49.47 6.09
C VAL A 723 -25.25 -50.06 6.64
N VAL A 724 -25.09 -51.10 7.45
CA VAL A 724 -26.11 -51.77 8.25
C VAL A 724 -26.81 -50.73 9.13
N ARG A 725 -28.13 -50.57 8.95
CA ARG A 725 -29.00 -49.83 9.87
C ARG A 725 -29.02 -50.56 11.22
N PRO A 726 -28.87 -49.86 12.37
CA PRO A 726 -29.25 -50.45 13.65
C PRO A 726 -30.77 -50.66 13.65
N ALA A 727 -31.20 -51.88 13.94
CA ALA A 727 -32.58 -52.25 14.07
C ALA A 727 -33.27 -51.43 15.17
N LEU A 728 -34.39 -50.79 14.80
CA LEU A 728 -35.44 -50.41 15.73
C LEU A 728 -35.93 -51.68 16.44
N VAL A 729 -35.59 -51.83 17.71
CA VAL A 729 -36.26 -52.78 18.60
C VAL A 729 -37.53 -52.11 19.09
N GLY A 730 -38.66 -52.56 18.54
CA GLY A 730 -40.00 -52.22 19.00
C GLY A 730 -40.93 -53.43 18.84
N ALA A 731 -41.12 -54.16 19.94
CA ALA A 731 -42.28 -54.98 20.31
C ALA A 731 -41.92 -55.56 21.71
N GLY A 732 -42.66 -55.35 22.79
CA GLY A 732 -44.11 -55.42 22.93
C GLY A 732 -44.45 -56.72 23.67
N ALA A 733 -44.40 -56.66 25.01
CA ALA A 733 -45.15 -57.49 25.96
C ALA A 733 -45.19 -56.75 27.30
#